data_AF-A0A7X5Q4S7-F1
#
_entry.id   AF-A0A7X5Q4S7-F1
#
_cell.length_a   1.000
_cell.length_b   1.000
_cell.length_c   1.000
_cell.angle_alpha   90.00
_cell.angle_beta   90.00
_cell.angle_gamma   90.00
#
_symmetry.space_group_name_H-M   'P 1'
#
loop_
_entity.id
_entity.type
_entity.pdbx_description
1 polymer ?
#
loop_
_entity_poly.entity_id
_entity_poly.type
_entity_poly.pdbx_seq_one_letter_code
_entity_poly.pdbx_strand_id
1 'polypeptide(L)'
;MFNAGIFVMMDPEFFSTRCKERSIALADELLDEMGNLHQVKEALSRLKKEGYILAPLSYSDSDITEHQVRVLEILIAEPALAQRLSSFGLPLCDRQIENMIAIMFDTDQLTDRHVIWAALSALLCPLRQSVGSCFGTAPAILIHEEQPLQFLEDIQMLLSRGHLTRTFAGTEFTVPISPSPGLGGSDHRVFLEEAQTRLLKEFNLKAKDLIKPPTRQSPKLEKIEQLKMALQKEKWHFVAKTDHLLLKTWEYTLASFVDVKTEFSRWNLYSSLGLHAEEKGGIGELVYVYLQQKLEETNKKLNHFQQEYEIAFDQVRTTESLMRGISSETEGRRLKAEHQARVYHLRSCEEMRDHYHTRAQNTANFFTFFLENIDEKFQEHFQEVYDAEMQEVAPTPYDDSPAGFRLLYKHGRTHVGSWTFIHNSHEYIQALRQFFISIENPLIETCTWEEGKEEISHLTTAIVHHLNTDEFLTSAFKRMAKAHRVRLQAIPLEQMEKKPWAYTSGGTLPTLLKTYFRREGSLSEEARWVESPQDLLIFFLDILKMLPPRITQAFIEDSKKRMLATSPTHVFSILPGQELFCKGWEDPGFTYTWVRDQILHPRKHFYQKIRLEAHEQLLLIQAYAEKLPLLQAHELQRQFVPSDKPLTIGAFRKKLPHTPQTDAFLYEMLPLITPSQAEALIQKLDLKILAPYRPIGRRPFHDLLISAYPSHQSTDLHTQLATLMENETLAPPRPLLFADTNWAKFYFSFLVNPATLNLELWRTDKIGLTGAPMREWEHFVNGTVKENWSVFFRPYEYQA
;
A
#
# COMPACT_ATOMS: atom_id res chain seq x y z
N MET A 1 -27.88 -29.88 -0.31
CA MET A 1 -27.49 -30.28 1.06
C MET A 1 -26.01 -30.70 1.15
N PHE A 2 -25.09 -29.84 0.70
CA PHE A 2 -23.65 -29.89 1.01
C PHE A 2 -23.15 -28.44 0.88
N ASN A 3 -23.43 -27.61 1.88
CA ASN A 3 -22.95 -26.21 1.92
C ASN A 3 -22.70 -25.70 3.37
N ALA A 4 -22.54 -26.61 4.33
CA ALA A 4 -22.30 -26.27 5.74
C ALA A 4 -20.82 -26.39 6.17
N GLY A 5 -19.94 -26.87 5.29
CA GLY A 5 -18.54 -27.15 5.65
C GLY A 5 -17.58 -25.95 5.55
N ILE A 6 -17.95 -24.89 4.81
CA ILE A 6 -17.09 -23.70 4.61
C ILE A 6 -17.47 -22.56 5.56
N PHE A 7 -18.66 -22.60 6.17
CA PHE A 7 -19.12 -21.60 7.13
C PHE A 7 -18.43 -21.68 8.51
N VAL A 8 -17.59 -22.70 8.75
CA VAL A 8 -16.91 -22.91 10.04
C VAL A 8 -15.56 -22.16 10.12
N MET A 9 -15.08 -21.54 9.04
CA MET A 9 -13.76 -20.85 9.05
C MET A 9 -13.80 -19.33 9.17
N MET A 10 -14.96 -18.67 9.09
CA MET A 10 -15.05 -17.22 9.26
C MET A 10 -15.90 -16.90 10.47
N ASP A 11 -15.23 -16.67 11.60
CA ASP A 11 -15.84 -16.28 12.85
C ASP A 11 -16.47 -14.87 12.72
N PRO A 12 -17.77 -14.68 13.03
CA PRO A 12 -18.36 -13.35 13.25
C PRO A 12 -17.56 -12.47 14.26
N GLU A 13 -16.60 -13.04 14.99
CA GLU A 13 -15.63 -12.34 15.83
C GLU A 13 -14.59 -11.48 15.09
N PHE A 14 -14.48 -11.53 13.76
CA PHE A 14 -13.62 -10.60 13.02
C PHE A 14 -14.17 -9.17 13.02
N PHE A 15 -13.33 -8.22 13.46
CA PHE A 15 -13.71 -6.82 13.63
C PHE A 15 -14.15 -6.16 12.32
N SER A 16 -13.42 -6.39 11.23
CA SER A 16 -13.72 -5.82 9.91
C SER A 16 -15.07 -6.29 9.36
N THR A 17 -15.39 -7.58 9.54
CA THR A 17 -16.68 -8.16 9.18
C THR A 17 -17.82 -7.43 9.91
N ARG A 18 -17.69 -7.25 11.24
CA ARG A 18 -18.67 -6.51 12.03
C ARG A 18 -18.76 -5.03 11.64
N CYS A 19 -17.63 -4.37 11.37
CA CYS A 19 -17.62 -2.99 10.88
C CYS A 19 -18.49 -2.85 9.63
N LYS A 20 -18.26 -3.74 8.65
CA LYS A 20 -18.98 -3.76 7.39
C LYS A 20 -20.46 -4.08 7.59
N GLU A 21 -20.81 -5.17 8.27
CA GLU A 21 -22.20 -5.61 8.45
C GLU A 21 -23.04 -4.57 9.20
N ARG A 22 -22.49 -4.02 10.28
CA ARG A 22 -23.17 -2.97 11.06
C ARG A 22 -23.36 -1.70 10.24
N SER A 23 -22.41 -1.36 9.37
CA SER A 23 -22.50 -0.15 8.54
C SER A 23 -23.47 -0.31 7.38
N ILE A 24 -23.53 -1.50 6.78
CA ILE A 24 -24.54 -1.83 5.76
C ILE A 24 -25.94 -1.77 6.37
N ALA A 25 -26.16 -2.43 7.51
CA ALA A 25 -27.47 -2.43 8.16
C ALA A 25 -27.90 -1.04 8.66
N LEU A 26 -26.98 -0.25 9.24
CA LEU A 26 -27.28 1.12 9.62
C LEU A 26 -27.59 2.00 8.40
N ALA A 27 -26.85 1.86 7.31
CA ALA A 27 -27.13 2.61 6.09
C ALA A 27 -28.49 2.26 5.48
N ASP A 28 -28.90 0.99 5.52
CA ASP A 28 -30.21 0.53 5.03
C ASP A 28 -31.35 1.18 5.82
N GLU A 29 -31.21 1.26 7.13
CA GLU A 29 -32.17 1.91 8.02
C GLU A 29 -32.26 3.42 7.77
N LEU A 30 -31.16 4.06 7.40
CA LEU A 30 -31.10 5.49 7.15
C LEU A 30 -31.63 5.90 5.77
N LEU A 31 -31.85 4.95 4.86
CA LEU A 31 -32.26 5.22 3.48
C LEU A 31 -33.70 4.76 3.23
N ASP A 32 -34.54 5.67 2.75
CA ASP A 32 -35.90 5.33 2.33
C ASP A 32 -35.90 4.49 1.04
N GLU A 33 -37.08 4.13 0.53
CA GLU A 33 -37.22 3.35 -0.71
C GLU A 33 -36.64 4.07 -1.94
N MET A 34 -36.57 5.40 -1.90
CA MET A 34 -36.03 6.26 -2.96
C MET A 34 -34.52 6.52 -2.78
N GLY A 35 -33.92 6.05 -1.69
CA GLY A 35 -32.52 6.32 -1.36
C GLY A 35 -32.25 7.69 -0.74
N ASN A 36 -33.27 8.38 -0.22
CA ASN A 36 -33.08 9.61 0.55
C ASN A 36 -32.76 9.30 2.01
N LEU A 37 -31.92 10.14 2.61
CA LEU A 37 -31.65 10.09 4.05
C LEU A 37 -32.92 10.40 4.86
N HIS A 38 -33.27 9.52 5.77
CA HIS A 38 -34.35 9.68 6.73
C HIS A 38 -33.92 9.20 8.12
N GLN A 39 -34.63 9.65 9.16
CA GLN A 39 -34.43 9.19 10.56
C GLN A 39 -33.02 9.35 11.16
N VAL A 40 -32.11 10.13 10.55
CA VAL A 40 -30.71 10.33 11.01
C VAL A 40 -30.63 10.73 12.50
N LYS A 41 -31.48 11.67 12.94
CA LYS A 41 -31.52 12.13 14.35
C LYS A 41 -32.02 11.05 15.31
N GLU A 42 -32.96 10.22 14.87
CA GLU A 42 -33.52 9.13 15.66
C GLU A 42 -32.49 8.01 15.81
N ALA A 43 -31.85 7.61 14.71
CA ALA A 43 -30.74 6.65 14.72
C ALA A 43 -29.58 7.12 15.60
N LEU A 44 -29.19 8.40 15.52
CA LEU A 44 -28.17 8.98 16.40
C LEU A 44 -28.58 8.91 17.88
N SER A 45 -29.81 9.29 18.19
CA SER A 45 -30.33 9.22 19.56
C SER A 45 -30.34 7.79 20.09
N ARG A 46 -30.73 6.83 19.24
CA ARG A 46 -30.75 5.40 19.58
C ARG A 46 -29.32 4.88 19.78
N LEU A 47 -28.39 5.13 18.88
CA LEU A 47 -27.00 4.68 18.99
C LEU A 47 -26.31 5.23 20.25
N LYS A 48 -26.53 6.50 20.59
CA LYS A 48 -25.99 7.10 21.84
C LYS A 48 -26.61 6.50 23.10
N LYS A 49 -27.87 6.06 23.05
CA LYS A 49 -28.63 5.57 24.21
C LYS A 49 -28.61 4.04 24.33
N GLU A 50 -28.41 3.30 23.27
CA GLU A 50 -28.60 1.84 23.27
C GLU A 50 -27.35 1.13 22.75
N GLY A 51 -26.39 1.87 22.16
CA GLY A 51 -25.34 1.27 21.36
C GLY A 51 -25.91 0.63 20.10
N TYR A 52 -25.18 -0.31 19.53
CA TYR A 52 -25.66 -1.09 18.39
C TYR A 52 -26.29 -2.40 18.85
N ILE A 53 -27.50 -2.68 18.36
CA ILE A 53 -28.36 -3.76 18.87
C ILE A 53 -27.86 -5.15 18.44
N LEU A 54 -27.19 -5.28 17.28
CA LEU A 54 -26.59 -6.54 16.86
C LEU A 54 -25.20 -6.67 17.51
N ALA A 55 -25.08 -7.59 18.47
CA ALA A 55 -23.85 -7.90 19.21
C ALA A 55 -23.28 -6.75 20.09
N PRO A 56 -24.06 -6.17 21.03
CA PRO A 56 -23.62 -5.07 21.90
C PRO A 56 -22.45 -5.42 22.85
N LEU A 57 -22.04 -6.69 22.91
CA LEU A 57 -21.05 -7.23 23.84
C LEU A 57 -19.76 -7.71 23.17
N SER A 58 -19.61 -7.53 21.85
CA SER A 58 -18.37 -7.90 21.18
C SER A 58 -17.24 -6.93 21.53
N TYR A 59 -16.09 -7.49 21.90
CA TYR A 59 -14.92 -6.72 22.26
C TYR A 59 -14.47 -5.78 21.13
N SER A 60 -14.22 -4.51 21.48
CA SER A 60 -13.87 -3.37 20.59
C SER A 60 -15.00 -2.74 19.76
N ASP A 61 -16.25 -3.17 19.89
CA ASP A 61 -17.37 -2.63 19.12
C ASP A 61 -17.76 -1.18 19.46
N SER A 62 -17.24 -0.65 20.56
CA SER A 62 -17.34 0.77 20.89
C SER A 62 -16.67 1.67 19.85
N ASP A 63 -15.58 1.22 19.21
CA ASP A 63 -14.90 1.97 18.14
C ASP A 63 -15.79 2.13 16.89
N ILE A 64 -16.51 1.06 16.54
CA ILE A 64 -17.45 1.09 15.41
C ILE A 64 -18.60 2.06 15.72
N THR A 65 -19.16 1.95 16.93
CA THR A 65 -20.28 2.79 17.37
C THR A 65 -19.88 4.26 17.44
N GLU A 66 -18.70 4.56 17.97
CA GLU A 66 -18.18 5.93 18.06
C GLU A 66 -17.96 6.55 16.69
N HIS A 67 -17.39 5.79 15.73
CA HIS A 67 -17.26 6.23 14.34
C HIS A 67 -18.63 6.51 13.73
N GLN A 68 -19.58 5.59 13.86
CA GLN A 68 -20.94 5.75 13.34
C GLN A 68 -21.64 6.98 13.94
N VAL A 69 -21.57 7.16 15.26
CA VAL A 69 -22.14 8.34 15.96
C VAL A 69 -21.53 9.63 15.41
N ARG A 70 -20.21 9.69 15.26
CA ARG A 70 -19.51 10.86 14.71
C ARG A 70 -19.97 11.17 13.29
N VAL A 71 -20.06 10.16 12.42
CA VAL A 71 -20.54 10.35 11.04
C VAL A 71 -21.97 10.90 11.02
N LEU A 72 -22.87 10.39 11.86
CA LEU A 72 -24.24 10.90 11.95
C LEU A 72 -24.31 12.33 12.50
N GLU A 73 -23.45 12.68 13.45
CA GLU A 73 -23.32 14.06 13.95
C GLU A 73 -22.88 15.01 12.83
N ILE A 74 -21.90 14.62 12.02
CA ILE A 74 -21.43 15.40 10.87
C ILE A 74 -22.55 15.51 9.82
N LEU A 75 -23.27 14.43 9.50
CA LEU A 75 -24.40 14.46 8.56
C LEU A 75 -25.51 15.43 9.00
N ILE A 76 -25.72 15.60 10.30
CA ILE A 76 -26.68 16.56 10.85
C ILE A 76 -26.12 17.99 10.80
N ALA A 77 -24.82 18.14 11.10
CA ALA A 77 -24.16 19.44 11.18
C ALA A 77 -23.82 20.05 9.81
N GLU A 78 -23.57 19.21 8.79
CA GLU A 78 -23.06 19.61 7.48
C GLU A 78 -24.01 19.19 6.34
N PRO A 79 -24.95 20.06 5.93
CA PRO A 79 -25.89 19.76 4.86
C PRO A 79 -25.24 19.41 3.51
N ALA A 80 -24.03 19.93 3.25
CA ALA A 80 -23.27 19.63 2.05
C ALA A 80 -22.95 18.13 1.92
N LEU A 81 -22.73 17.44 3.04
CA LEU A 81 -22.45 16.00 3.06
C LEU A 81 -23.68 15.19 2.65
N ALA A 82 -24.85 15.53 3.20
CA ALA A 82 -26.13 14.91 2.82
C ALA A 82 -26.48 15.19 1.34
N GLN A 83 -26.26 16.42 0.87
CA GLN A 83 -26.44 16.77 -0.53
C GLN A 83 -25.52 15.96 -1.44
N ARG A 84 -24.25 15.78 -1.06
CA ARG A 84 -23.30 14.95 -1.81
C ARG A 84 -23.77 13.49 -1.89
N LEU A 85 -24.24 12.90 -0.80
CA LEU A 85 -24.81 11.54 -0.79
C LEU A 85 -26.01 11.39 -1.73
N SER A 86 -26.88 12.40 -1.83
CA SER A 86 -28.01 12.36 -2.75
C SER A 86 -27.62 12.43 -4.24
N SER A 87 -26.37 12.78 -4.55
CA SER A 87 -25.88 12.89 -5.93
C SER A 87 -25.33 11.59 -6.52
N PHE A 88 -25.29 10.51 -5.72
CA PHE A 88 -24.92 9.18 -6.18
C PHE A 88 -26.09 8.51 -6.91
N GLY A 89 -25.80 7.85 -8.03
CA GLY A 89 -26.81 7.16 -8.84
C GLY A 89 -26.19 6.54 -10.09
N LEU A 90 -27.03 5.89 -10.88
CA LEU A 90 -26.70 5.31 -12.18
C LEU A 90 -26.72 6.39 -13.29
N PRO A 91 -26.01 6.15 -14.42
CA PRO A 91 -25.14 5.00 -14.70
C PRO A 91 -23.77 5.12 -14.03
N LEU A 92 -23.16 3.98 -13.70
CA LEU A 92 -21.77 3.92 -13.28
C LEU A 92 -20.84 3.91 -14.49
N CYS A 93 -19.56 4.21 -14.30
CA CYS A 93 -18.63 4.33 -15.43
C CYS A 93 -18.24 3.00 -16.09
N ASP A 94 -18.31 1.88 -15.34
CA ASP A 94 -17.85 0.58 -15.81
C ASP A 94 -18.60 -0.58 -15.15
N ARG A 95 -18.78 -1.68 -15.91
CA ARG A 95 -19.50 -2.87 -15.48
C ARG A 95 -18.82 -3.60 -14.32
N GLN A 96 -17.50 -3.50 -14.17
CA GLN A 96 -16.80 -4.04 -13.01
C GLN A 96 -17.26 -3.34 -11.74
N ILE A 97 -17.44 -2.02 -11.76
CA ILE A 97 -17.95 -1.28 -10.59
C ILE A 97 -19.39 -1.68 -10.28
N GLU A 98 -20.22 -1.85 -11.31
CA GLU A 98 -21.58 -2.38 -11.13
C GLU A 98 -21.56 -3.76 -10.47
N ASN A 99 -20.74 -4.68 -10.97
CA ASN A 99 -20.58 -6.01 -10.37
C ASN A 99 -20.08 -5.92 -8.92
N MET A 100 -19.26 -4.92 -8.58
CA MET A 100 -18.72 -4.74 -7.23
C MET A 100 -19.86 -4.44 -6.25
N ILE A 101 -20.68 -3.45 -6.59
CA ILE A 101 -21.81 -3.03 -5.76
C ILE A 101 -22.86 -4.14 -5.72
N ALA A 102 -23.10 -4.82 -6.84
CA ALA A 102 -24.01 -5.96 -6.92
C ALA A 102 -23.59 -7.09 -5.98
N ILE A 103 -22.30 -7.41 -5.92
CA ILE A 103 -21.73 -8.42 -5.00
C ILE A 103 -21.85 -8.00 -3.54
N MET A 104 -21.68 -6.71 -3.22
CA MET A 104 -21.82 -6.23 -1.84
C MET A 104 -23.21 -6.47 -1.25
N PHE A 105 -24.26 -6.39 -2.08
CA PHE A 105 -25.66 -6.52 -1.67
C PHE A 105 -26.32 -7.81 -2.14
N ASP A 106 -25.57 -8.72 -2.76
CA ASP A 106 -26.06 -9.98 -3.33
C ASP A 106 -27.30 -9.79 -4.24
N THR A 107 -27.22 -8.83 -5.17
CA THR A 107 -28.32 -8.48 -6.09
C THR A 107 -27.90 -8.63 -7.56
N ASP A 108 -28.84 -9.02 -8.41
CA ASP A 108 -28.66 -9.08 -9.87
C ASP A 108 -29.02 -7.76 -10.58
N GLN A 109 -29.77 -6.87 -9.92
CA GLN A 109 -30.23 -5.59 -10.48
C GLN A 109 -29.88 -4.44 -9.55
N LEU A 110 -29.04 -3.53 -10.05
CA LEU A 110 -28.69 -2.31 -9.35
C LEU A 110 -29.77 -1.24 -9.54
N THR A 111 -29.92 -0.42 -8.52
CA THR A 111 -30.77 0.77 -8.49
C THR A 111 -29.97 1.94 -7.91
N ASP A 112 -30.43 3.17 -8.09
CA ASP A 112 -29.79 4.35 -7.50
C ASP A 112 -29.64 4.22 -5.97
N ARG A 113 -30.67 3.65 -5.31
CA ARG A 113 -30.62 3.33 -3.88
C ARG A 113 -29.43 2.45 -3.51
N HIS A 114 -29.09 1.43 -4.30
CA HIS A 114 -27.93 0.57 -4.02
C HIS A 114 -26.60 1.34 -4.12
N VAL A 115 -26.49 2.30 -5.05
CA VAL A 115 -25.28 3.12 -5.19
C VAL A 115 -25.13 4.07 -3.99
N ILE A 116 -26.23 4.72 -3.57
CA ILE A 116 -26.25 5.58 -2.38
C ILE A 116 -25.98 4.76 -1.13
N TRP A 117 -26.57 3.56 -1.02
CA TRP A 117 -26.35 2.62 0.07
C TRP A 117 -24.87 2.24 0.18
N ALA A 118 -24.21 1.90 -0.92
CA ALA A 118 -22.77 1.58 -0.93
C ALA A 118 -21.90 2.75 -0.46
N ALA A 119 -22.22 3.98 -0.90
CA ALA A 119 -21.47 5.17 -0.50
C ALA A 119 -21.68 5.50 0.99
N LEU A 120 -22.92 5.45 1.48
CA LEU A 120 -23.25 5.70 2.88
C LEU A 120 -22.67 4.62 3.80
N SER A 121 -22.76 3.33 3.44
CA SER A 121 -22.17 2.25 4.22
C SER A 121 -20.64 2.33 4.24
N ALA A 122 -20.00 2.81 3.16
CA ALA A 122 -18.56 3.07 3.14
C ALA A 122 -18.17 4.19 4.11
N LEU A 123 -18.97 5.26 4.17
CA LEU A 123 -18.76 6.36 5.11
C LEU A 123 -18.93 5.91 6.56
N LEU A 124 -19.95 5.09 6.85
CA LEU A 124 -20.24 4.56 8.19
C LEU A 124 -19.30 3.44 8.65
N CYS A 125 -18.56 2.80 7.73
CA CYS A 125 -17.64 1.71 8.05
C CYS A 125 -16.26 2.27 8.41
N PRO A 126 -15.77 2.13 9.66
CA PRO A 126 -14.44 2.62 10.01
C PRO A 126 -13.37 1.91 9.18
N LEU A 127 -12.47 2.69 8.58
CA LEU A 127 -11.35 2.16 7.81
C LEU A 127 -10.27 1.60 8.74
N ARG A 128 -9.83 0.36 8.50
CA ARG A 128 -8.69 -0.28 9.17
C ARG A 128 -7.81 -1.03 8.18
N GLN A 129 -6.52 -1.07 8.44
CA GLN A 129 -5.56 -1.86 7.68
C GLN A 129 -5.85 -3.35 7.95
N SER A 130 -6.29 -4.07 6.92
CA SER A 130 -6.45 -5.53 6.93
C SER A 130 -5.32 -6.19 6.13
N VAL A 131 -5.03 -5.63 4.97
CA VAL A 131 -3.89 -5.94 4.10
C VAL A 131 -3.38 -4.65 3.49
N GLY A 132 -2.07 -4.58 3.23
CA GLY A 132 -1.52 -3.56 2.35
C GLY A 132 -0.75 -2.45 3.04
N SER A 133 -0.48 -1.40 2.25
CA SER A 133 0.37 -0.25 2.55
C SER A 133 -0.10 0.63 3.71
N CYS A 134 0.50 0.55 4.91
CA CYS A 134 0.28 1.52 5.99
C CYS A 134 0.38 2.99 5.53
N PHE A 135 1.22 3.31 4.53
CA PHE A 135 1.32 4.67 3.97
C PHE A 135 0.05 5.12 3.28
N GLY A 136 -0.75 4.22 2.72
CA GLY A 136 -2.04 4.54 2.11
C GLY A 136 -3.12 4.59 3.16
N THR A 137 -3.13 3.61 4.08
CA THR A 137 -4.17 3.48 5.09
C THR A 137 -4.19 4.64 6.08
N ALA A 138 -3.05 5.06 6.64
CA ALA A 138 -3.05 6.12 7.66
C ALA A 138 -3.61 7.46 7.13
N PRO A 139 -3.17 7.98 5.96
CA PRO A 139 -3.80 9.15 5.34
C PRO A 139 -5.26 8.92 4.96
N ALA A 140 -5.61 7.72 4.48
CA ALA A 140 -6.99 7.40 4.14
C ALA A 140 -7.91 7.44 5.39
N ILE A 141 -7.47 6.91 6.54
CA ILE A 141 -8.20 7.03 7.81
C ILE A 141 -8.39 8.49 8.18
N LEU A 142 -7.34 9.31 8.05
CA LEU A 142 -7.42 10.74 8.35
C LEU A 142 -8.45 11.45 7.46
N ILE A 143 -8.42 11.20 6.14
CA ILE A 143 -9.37 11.79 5.20
C ILE A 143 -10.79 11.31 5.49
N HIS A 144 -10.96 10.01 5.74
CA HIS A 144 -12.26 9.40 6.01
C HIS A 144 -12.91 9.92 7.28
N GLU A 145 -12.13 10.09 8.36
CA GLU A 145 -12.65 10.52 9.65
C GLU A 145 -12.73 12.04 9.83
N GLU A 146 -11.82 12.83 9.24
CA GLU A 146 -11.74 14.28 9.43
C GLU A 146 -12.19 15.10 8.23
N GLN A 147 -12.26 14.50 7.03
CA GLN A 147 -12.60 15.17 5.77
C GLN A 147 -13.64 14.36 4.97
N PRO A 148 -14.79 13.99 5.56
CA PRO A 148 -15.76 13.07 4.96
C PRO A 148 -16.34 13.59 3.63
N LEU A 149 -16.38 14.90 3.42
CA LEU A 149 -16.78 15.47 2.14
C LEU A 149 -15.78 15.14 1.02
N GLN A 150 -14.48 15.30 1.27
CA GLN A 150 -13.43 14.94 0.30
C GLN A 150 -13.44 13.43 0.03
N PHE A 151 -13.70 12.60 1.05
CA PHE A 151 -13.90 11.17 0.87
C PHE A 151 -15.07 10.89 -0.09
N LEU A 152 -16.25 11.48 0.12
CA LEU A 152 -17.39 11.27 -0.78
C LEU A 152 -17.14 11.81 -2.20
N GLU A 153 -16.40 12.90 -2.36
CA GLU A 153 -15.99 13.40 -3.67
C GLU A 153 -15.10 12.39 -4.41
N ASP A 154 -14.18 11.75 -3.71
CA ASP A 154 -13.36 10.68 -4.27
C ASP A 154 -14.20 9.47 -4.67
N ILE A 155 -15.10 9.01 -3.78
CA ILE A 155 -16.02 7.90 -4.10
C ILE A 155 -16.86 8.24 -5.32
N GLN A 156 -17.37 9.47 -5.43
CA GLN A 156 -18.13 9.90 -6.60
C GLN A 156 -17.28 9.89 -7.87
N MET A 157 -16.03 10.37 -7.82
CA MET A 157 -15.12 10.30 -8.96
C MET A 157 -14.83 8.86 -9.38
N LEU A 158 -14.60 7.97 -8.42
CA LEU A 158 -14.37 6.55 -8.69
C LEU A 158 -15.59 5.88 -9.36
N LEU A 159 -16.79 6.10 -8.83
CA LEU A 159 -18.01 5.49 -9.35
C LEU A 159 -18.45 6.08 -10.71
N SER A 160 -18.26 7.38 -10.91
CA SER A 160 -18.71 8.09 -12.13
C SER A 160 -17.66 8.18 -13.24
N ARG A 161 -16.36 8.08 -12.93
CA ARG A 161 -15.25 8.21 -13.90
C ARG A 161 -14.30 7.02 -13.92
N GLY A 162 -14.32 6.17 -12.89
CA GLY A 162 -13.44 5.00 -12.78
C GLY A 162 -12.02 5.32 -12.36
N HIS A 163 -11.75 6.56 -11.91
CA HIS A 163 -10.41 7.01 -11.54
C HIS A 163 -10.42 8.23 -10.63
N LEU A 164 -9.32 8.44 -9.91
CA LEU A 164 -9.02 9.68 -9.20
C LEU A 164 -8.01 10.51 -10.00
N THR A 165 -8.18 11.83 -9.98
CA THR A 165 -7.27 12.77 -10.63
C THR A 165 -6.80 13.83 -9.65
N ARG A 166 -5.49 14.11 -9.67
CA ARG A 166 -4.84 15.16 -8.89
C ARG A 166 -3.81 15.89 -9.74
N THR A 167 -3.86 17.21 -9.73
CA THR A 167 -2.85 18.04 -10.40
C THR A 167 -1.79 18.43 -9.38
N PHE A 168 -0.54 18.10 -9.67
CA PHE A 168 0.59 18.37 -8.80
C PHE A 168 1.78 18.86 -9.63
N ALA A 169 2.37 20.02 -9.27
CA ALA A 169 3.45 20.69 -10.00
C ALA A 169 3.17 20.88 -11.51
N GLY A 170 1.92 21.26 -11.83
CA GLY A 170 1.48 21.45 -13.22
C GLY A 170 1.17 20.18 -14.00
N THR A 171 1.47 19.00 -13.45
CA THR A 171 1.18 17.71 -14.08
C THR A 171 -0.09 17.10 -13.50
N GLU A 172 -1.00 16.67 -14.38
CA GLU A 172 -2.19 15.92 -14.00
C GLU A 172 -1.87 14.43 -13.85
N PHE A 173 -2.13 13.87 -12.68
CA PHE A 173 -1.96 12.47 -12.38
C PHE A 173 -3.31 11.81 -12.19
N THR A 174 -3.58 10.81 -13.03
CA THR A 174 -4.84 10.07 -13.05
C THR A 174 -4.57 8.62 -12.66
N VAL A 175 -5.25 8.13 -11.63
CA VAL A 175 -5.09 6.78 -11.10
C VAL A 175 -6.40 6.00 -11.24
N PRO A 176 -6.41 4.84 -11.93
CA PRO A 176 -7.59 3.99 -12.02
C PRO A 176 -8.08 3.53 -10.64
N ILE A 177 -9.37 3.22 -10.59
CA ILE A 177 -9.93 2.42 -9.52
C ILE A 177 -9.13 1.12 -9.37
N SER A 178 -8.74 0.77 -8.14
CA SER A 178 -7.97 -0.45 -7.90
C SER A 178 -8.82 -1.68 -8.26
N PRO A 179 -8.37 -2.56 -9.17
CA PRO A 179 -9.12 -3.75 -9.56
C PRO A 179 -9.03 -4.85 -8.49
N SER A 180 -8.06 -4.74 -7.59
CA SER A 180 -7.83 -5.67 -6.50
C SER A 180 -8.48 -5.13 -5.22
N PRO A 181 -9.38 -5.91 -4.59
CA PRO A 181 -9.89 -5.63 -3.26
C PRO A 181 -8.89 -6.06 -2.16
N GLY A 182 -7.68 -6.48 -2.52
CA GLY A 182 -6.66 -7.02 -1.62
C GLY A 182 -6.90 -8.48 -1.28
N LEU A 183 -5.89 -9.11 -0.69
CA LEU A 183 -5.91 -10.55 -0.38
C LEU A 183 -6.50 -10.89 1.00
N GLY A 184 -7.17 -9.99 1.74
CA GLY A 184 -7.64 -10.29 3.11
C GLY A 184 -6.58 -10.92 4.05
N GLY A 185 -6.96 -11.27 5.28
CA GLY A 185 -6.05 -11.95 6.22
C GLY A 185 -5.51 -13.30 5.70
N SER A 186 -4.66 -13.97 6.46
CA SER A 186 -4.03 -15.26 6.11
C SER A 186 -5.01 -16.34 5.62
N ASP A 187 -6.27 -16.31 6.09
CA ASP A 187 -7.33 -17.27 5.75
C ASP A 187 -7.78 -17.19 4.29
N HIS A 188 -7.58 -16.05 3.64
CA HIS A 188 -7.94 -15.84 2.23
C HIS A 188 -7.10 -16.68 1.27
N ARG A 189 -5.84 -17.00 1.60
CA ARG A 189 -5.00 -17.85 0.75
C ARG A 189 -5.59 -19.26 0.67
N VAL A 190 -5.97 -19.81 1.81
CA VAL A 190 -6.63 -21.12 1.90
C VAL A 190 -7.94 -21.10 1.10
N PHE A 191 -8.76 -20.07 1.30
CA PHE A 191 -10.02 -19.91 0.56
C PHE A 191 -9.80 -19.86 -0.96
N LEU A 192 -8.81 -19.10 -1.44
CA LEU A 192 -8.52 -19.01 -2.86
C LEU A 192 -7.95 -20.29 -3.45
N GLU A 193 -7.08 -21.00 -2.72
CA GLU A 193 -6.55 -22.27 -3.18
C GLU A 193 -7.68 -23.30 -3.34
N GLU A 194 -8.64 -23.31 -2.41
CA GLU A 194 -9.85 -24.14 -2.49
C GLU A 194 -10.75 -23.71 -3.66
N ALA A 195 -11.05 -22.42 -3.78
CA ALA A 195 -11.87 -21.87 -4.86
C ALA A 195 -11.25 -22.13 -6.24
N GLN A 196 -9.94 -21.89 -6.39
CA GLN A 196 -9.19 -22.17 -7.61
C GLN A 196 -9.22 -23.66 -7.93
N THR A 197 -9.02 -24.54 -6.95
CA THR A 197 -9.08 -26.00 -7.15
C THR A 197 -10.47 -26.45 -7.61
N ARG A 198 -11.54 -25.87 -7.05
CA ARG A 198 -12.92 -26.14 -7.45
C ARG A 198 -13.20 -25.66 -8.88
N LEU A 199 -12.87 -24.41 -9.19
CA LEU A 199 -13.12 -23.82 -10.51
C LEU A 199 -12.27 -24.49 -11.61
N LEU A 200 -11.01 -24.86 -11.33
CA LEU A 200 -10.19 -25.63 -12.27
C LEU A 200 -10.87 -26.95 -12.67
N LYS A 201 -11.51 -27.65 -11.72
CA LYS A 201 -12.28 -28.86 -12.01
C LYS A 201 -13.52 -28.55 -12.86
N GLU A 202 -14.25 -27.49 -12.53
CA GLU A 202 -15.47 -27.07 -13.24
C GLU A 202 -15.19 -26.73 -14.72
N PHE A 203 -14.13 -25.97 -14.99
CA PHE A 203 -13.72 -25.60 -16.35
C PHE A 203 -12.93 -26.71 -17.07
N ASN A 204 -12.66 -27.84 -16.41
CA ASN A 204 -11.83 -28.94 -16.90
C ASN A 204 -10.42 -28.47 -17.32
N LEU A 205 -9.79 -27.68 -16.45
CA LEU A 205 -8.45 -27.12 -16.60
C LEU A 205 -7.50 -27.66 -15.51
N LYS A 206 -6.19 -27.62 -15.77
CA LYS A 206 -5.15 -27.95 -14.79
C LYS A 206 -4.44 -26.68 -14.35
N ALA A 207 -3.86 -26.65 -13.15
CA ALA A 207 -3.12 -25.49 -12.65
C ALA A 207 -2.02 -25.00 -13.62
N LYS A 208 -1.34 -25.93 -14.31
CA LYS A 208 -0.34 -25.61 -15.34
C LYS A 208 -0.89 -24.83 -16.54
N ASP A 209 -2.20 -24.93 -16.81
CA ASP A 209 -2.85 -24.23 -17.91
C ASP A 209 -3.02 -22.73 -17.62
N LEU A 210 -3.02 -22.32 -16.34
CA LEU A 210 -2.99 -20.92 -15.93
C LEU A 210 -1.60 -20.30 -16.08
N ILE A 211 -0.55 -21.11 -15.93
CA ILE A 211 0.85 -20.65 -15.97
C ILE A 211 1.31 -20.47 -17.42
N LYS A 212 0.90 -21.38 -18.32
CA LYS A 212 1.25 -21.34 -19.75
C LYS A 212 -0.03 -21.40 -20.59
N PRO A 213 -0.74 -20.28 -20.76
CA PRO A 213 -1.92 -20.25 -21.62
C PRO A 213 -1.52 -20.62 -23.06
N PRO A 214 -2.41 -21.30 -23.81
CA PRO A 214 -2.13 -21.68 -25.20
C PRO A 214 -1.93 -20.43 -26.07
N THR A 215 -0.91 -20.46 -26.93
CA THR A 215 -0.49 -19.33 -27.79
C THR A 215 -1.41 -19.06 -29.00
N ARG A 216 -2.44 -19.88 -29.23
CA ARG A 216 -3.44 -19.68 -30.29
C ARG A 216 -4.84 -19.61 -29.71
N GLN A 217 -5.70 -18.80 -30.34
CA GLN A 217 -7.14 -18.78 -30.10
C GLN A 217 -7.66 -20.22 -30.14
N SER A 218 -8.01 -20.74 -28.97
CA SER A 218 -8.50 -22.10 -28.78
C SER A 218 -9.65 -22.05 -27.79
N PRO A 219 -10.59 -23.01 -27.84
CA PRO A 219 -11.67 -23.12 -26.84
C PRO A 219 -11.14 -23.20 -25.40
N LYS A 220 -9.88 -23.62 -25.24
CA LYS A 220 -9.19 -23.66 -23.95
C LYS A 220 -8.80 -22.26 -23.44
N LEU A 221 -8.45 -21.33 -24.32
CA LEU A 221 -8.13 -19.94 -23.95
C LEU A 221 -9.38 -19.23 -23.42
N GLU A 222 -10.52 -19.41 -24.08
CA GLU A 222 -11.80 -18.86 -23.63
C GLU A 222 -12.18 -19.38 -22.23
N LYS A 223 -12.00 -20.69 -21.98
CA LYS A 223 -12.19 -21.28 -20.64
C LYS A 223 -11.23 -20.72 -19.59
N ILE A 224 -9.99 -20.41 -19.97
CA ILE A 224 -9.02 -19.78 -19.06
C ILE A 224 -9.48 -18.37 -18.70
N GLU A 225 -9.96 -17.58 -19.66
CA GLU A 225 -10.49 -16.24 -19.40
C GLU A 225 -11.77 -16.29 -18.54
N GLN A 226 -12.67 -17.23 -18.81
CA GLN A 226 -13.85 -17.47 -17.96
C GLN A 226 -13.45 -17.88 -16.53
N LEU A 227 -12.45 -18.75 -16.38
CA LEU A 227 -11.89 -19.13 -15.08
C LEU A 227 -11.29 -17.94 -14.34
N LYS A 228 -10.54 -17.06 -15.02
CA LYS A 228 -9.99 -15.83 -14.43
C LYS A 228 -11.11 -14.91 -13.93
N MET A 229 -12.14 -14.69 -14.74
CA MET A 229 -13.30 -13.88 -14.36
C MET A 229 -14.04 -14.50 -13.15
N ALA A 230 -14.24 -15.82 -13.15
CA ALA A 230 -14.87 -16.53 -12.04
C ALA A 230 -14.03 -16.45 -10.75
N LEU A 231 -12.71 -16.61 -10.85
CA LEU A 231 -11.80 -16.49 -9.70
C LEU A 231 -11.79 -15.05 -9.15
N GLN A 232 -11.81 -14.05 -10.04
CA GLN A 232 -11.94 -12.65 -9.63
C GLN A 232 -13.26 -12.38 -8.91
N LYS A 233 -14.36 -12.96 -9.41
CA LYS A 233 -15.67 -12.88 -8.75
C LYS A 233 -15.65 -13.53 -7.35
N GLU A 234 -15.04 -14.69 -7.21
CA GLU A 234 -14.87 -15.37 -5.91
C GLU A 234 -14.02 -14.55 -4.93
N LYS A 235 -12.93 -13.92 -5.41
CA LYS A 235 -12.14 -12.96 -4.61
C LYS A 235 -13.01 -11.83 -4.08
N TRP A 236 -13.80 -11.22 -4.96
CA TRP A 236 -14.68 -10.12 -4.58
C TRP A 236 -15.76 -10.55 -3.59
N HIS A 237 -16.35 -11.74 -3.77
CA HIS A 237 -17.27 -12.31 -2.79
C HIS A 237 -16.62 -12.57 -1.44
N PHE A 238 -15.37 -13.05 -1.41
CA PHE A 238 -14.66 -13.23 -0.15
C PHE A 238 -14.42 -11.89 0.54
N VAL A 239 -13.87 -10.89 -0.16
CA VAL A 239 -13.61 -9.59 0.45
C VAL A 239 -14.91 -8.90 0.85
N ALA A 240 -16.00 -9.01 0.08
CA ALA A 240 -17.33 -8.53 0.49
C ALA A 240 -17.84 -9.19 1.78
N LYS A 241 -17.36 -10.39 2.13
CA LYS A 241 -17.67 -11.02 3.40
C LYS A 241 -16.82 -10.46 4.54
N THR A 242 -15.55 -10.16 4.31
CA THR A 242 -14.61 -9.77 5.38
C THR A 242 -14.41 -8.27 5.57
N ASP A 243 -14.60 -7.46 4.54
CA ASP A 243 -14.29 -6.03 4.48
C ASP A 243 -15.31 -5.26 3.61
N HIS A 244 -15.25 -3.93 3.64
CA HIS A 244 -16.08 -3.07 2.79
C HIS A 244 -15.41 -2.80 1.44
N LEU A 245 -15.86 -3.48 0.38
CA LEU A 245 -15.22 -3.44 -0.97
C LEU A 245 -14.92 -2.02 -1.47
N LEU A 246 -15.94 -1.15 -1.54
CA LEU A 246 -15.77 0.21 -2.07
C LEU A 246 -14.76 1.05 -1.27
N LEU A 247 -14.70 0.84 0.05
CA LEU A 247 -13.81 1.57 0.95
C LEU A 247 -12.36 1.10 0.76
N LYS A 248 -12.15 -0.21 0.60
CA LYS A 248 -10.83 -0.81 0.31
C LYS A 248 -10.32 -0.43 -1.06
N THR A 249 -11.19 -0.44 -2.05
CA THR A 249 -10.84 0.00 -3.40
C THR A 249 -10.40 1.47 -3.42
N TRP A 250 -11.09 2.35 -2.67
CA TRP A 250 -10.67 3.74 -2.51
C TRP A 250 -9.32 3.88 -1.80
N GLU A 251 -9.11 3.19 -0.69
CA GLU A 251 -7.84 3.16 0.06
C GLU A 251 -6.65 2.81 -0.86
N TYR A 252 -6.80 1.77 -1.68
CA TYR A 252 -5.73 1.30 -2.58
C TYR A 252 -5.53 2.20 -3.80
N THR A 253 -6.61 2.83 -4.32
CA THR A 253 -6.45 3.86 -5.34
C THR A 253 -5.71 5.08 -4.78
N LEU A 254 -6.02 5.51 -3.55
CA LEU A 254 -5.32 6.60 -2.88
C LEU A 254 -3.83 6.27 -2.70
N ALA A 255 -3.50 5.05 -2.28
CA ALA A 255 -2.13 4.58 -2.10
C ALA A 255 -1.27 4.71 -3.37
N SER A 256 -1.87 4.65 -4.56
CA SER A 256 -1.15 4.77 -5.83
C SER A 256 -0.54 6.15 -6.09
N PHE A 257 -0.97 7.20 -5.39
CA PHE A 257 -0.40 8.55 -5.54
C PHE A 257 0.99 8.71 -4.91
N VAL A 258 1.54 7.67 -4.26
CA VAL A 258 2.86 7.73 -3.60
C VAL A 258 4.04 7.74 -4.57
N ASP A 259 3.89 7.20 -5.78
CA ASP A 259 5.02 6.99 -6.73
C ASP A 259 5.06 8.01 -7.88
N VAL A 260 4.31 9.10 -7.74
CA VAL A 260 4.03 10.03 -8.84
C VAL A 260 5.24 10.87 -9.28
N LYS A 261 6.20 11.11 -8.39
CA LYS A 261 7.39 11.93 -8.69
C LYS A 261 8.62 11.16 -9.13
N THR A 262 8.65 9.86 -8.87
CA THR A 262 9.93 9.16 -8.68
C THR A 262 10.56 8.72 -10.00
N GLU A 263 9.98 9.09 -11.15
CA GLU A 263 10.35 8.56 -12.48
C GLU A 263 10.58 7.04 -12.42
N PHE A 264 9.87 6.35 -11.52
CA PHE A 264 10.25 4.99 -11.15
C PHE A 264 9.91 4.02 -12.29
N SER A 265 8.85 4.31 -13.06
CA SER A 265 8.49 3.59 -14.28
C SER A 265 9.55 3.75 -15.31
N ARG A 266 10.02 4.98 -15.49
CA ARG A 266 11.16 5.28 -16.35
C ARG A 266 12.35 4.46 -15.89
N TRP A 267 12.74 4.52 -14.62
CA TRP A 267 13.90 3.76 -14.13
C TRP A 267 13.76 2.23 -14.27
N ASN A 268 12.58 1.67 -13.95
CA ASN A 268 12.30 0.24 -14.11
C ASN A 268 12.22 -0.18 -15.58
N LEU A 269 11.61 0.63 -16.45
CA LEU A 269 11.57 0.39 -17.89
C LEU A 269 12.98 0.49 -18.46
N TYR A 270 13.75 1.52 -18.12
CA TYR A 270 15.15 1.66 -18.52
C TYR A 270 15.98 0.44 -18.13
N SER A 271 15.88 0.03 -16.86
CA SER A 271 16.61 -1.13 -16.34
C SER A 271 16.15 -2.43 -17.00
N SER A 272 14.85 -2.65 -17.14
CA SER A 272 14.31 -3.90 -17.68
C SER A 272 14.47 -4.00 -19.20
N LEU A 273 14.32 -2.92 -19.96
CA LEU A 273 14.52 -2.88 -21.41
C LEU A 273 16.00 -2.96 -21.78
N GLY A 274 16.88 -2.51 -20.88
CA GLY A 274 18.32 -2.49 -21.10
C GLY A 274 18.69 -1.49 -22.18
N LEU A 275 18.39 -0.21 -21.98
CA LEU A 275 18.55 0.85 -23.00
C LEU A 275 19.99 1.30 -23.19
N HIS A 276 20.93 0.88 -22.34
CA HIS A 276 22.35 1.15 -22.52
C HIS A 276 23.01 0.17 -23.50
N ALA A 277 24.01 0.62 -24.25
CA ALA A 277 24.70 -0.19 -25.26
C ALA A 277 25.46 -1.38 -24.65
N GLU A 278 25.90 -1.26 -23.38
CA GLU A 278 26.68 -2.30 -22.68
C GLU A 278 25.79 -3.39 -22.06
N GLU A 279 24.47 -3.21 -22.07
CA GLU A 279 23.53 -4.10 -21.42
C GLU A 279 23.12 -5.27 -22.30
N LYS A 280 23.91 -6.35 -22.21
CA LYS A 280 23.70 -7.57 -23.00
C LYS A 280 22.27 -8.10 -22.99
N GLY A 281 21.75 -8.42 -24.17
CA GLY A 281 20.38 -8.88 -24.41
C GLY A 281 19.33 -7.76 -24.28
N GLY A 282 19.74 -6.51 -24.06
CA GLY A 282 18.87 -5.34 -24.00
C GLY A 282 18.58 -4.72 -25.37
N ILE A 283 17.66 -3.77 -25.41
CA ILE A 283 17.33 -3.00 -26.62
C ILE A 283 18.49 -2.07 -27.00
N GLY A 284 19.21 -1.50 -26.02
CA GLY A 284 20.34 -0.62 -26.26
C GLY A 284 21.46 -1.30 -27.03
N GLU A 285 21.86 -2.52 -26.63
CA GLU A 285 22.85 -3.33 -27.37
C GLU A 285 22.38 -3.59 -28.81
N LEU A 286 21.11 -3.99 -29.00
CA LEU A 286 20.55 -4.26 -30.32
C LEU A 286 20.64 -3.03 -31.25
N VAL A 287 20.17 -1.89 -30.77
CA VAL A 287 20.18 -0.63 -31.53
C VAL A 287 21.62 -0.19 -31.81
N TYR A 288 22.51 -0.28 -30.81
CA TYR A 288 23.92 0.10 -30.97
C TYR A 288 24.62 -0.76 -32.02
N VAL A 289 24.47 -2.09 -31.96
CA VAL A 289 25.07 -3.02 -32.94
C VAL A 289 24.55 -2.74 -34.35
N TYR A 290 23.24 -2.48 -34.49
CA TYR A 290 22.64 -2.12 -35.76
C TYR A 290 23.24 -0.83 -36.35
N LEU A 291 23.27 0.24 -35.54
CA LEU A 291 23.79 1.54 -35.97
C LEU A 291 25.30 1.51 -36.24
N GLN A 292 26.05 0.75 -35.46
CA GLN A 292 27.49 0.57 -35.67
C GLN A 292 27.78 -0.07 -37.04
N GLN A 293 27.03 -1.12 -37.42
CA GLN A 293 27.16 -1.74 -38.74
C GLN A 293 26.82 -0.74 -39.87
N LYS A 294 25.76 0.05 -39.71
CA LYS A 294 25.37 1.10 -40.67
C LYS A 294 26.40 2.22 -40.78
N LEU A 295 26.98 2.62 -39.67
CA LEU A 295 28.03 3.64 -39.63
C LEU A 295 29.29 3.15 -40.34
N GLU A 296 29.68 1.90 -40.13
CA GLU A 296 30.81 1.28 -40.83
C GLU A 296 30.58 1.19 -42.36
N GLU A 297 29.39 0.79 -42.78
CA GLU A 297 28.99 0.80 -44.20
C GLU A 297 29.06 2.20 -44.80
N THR A 298 28.56 3.20 -44.07
CA THR A 298 28.54 4.61 -44.49
C THR A 298 29.96 5.17 -44.59
N ASN A 299 30.81 4.91 -43.60
CA ASN A 299 32.21 5.34 -43.59
C ASN A 299 33.03 4.69 -44.72
N LYS A 300 32.76 3.42 -45.06
CA LYS A 300 33.39 2.77 -46.23
C LYS A 300 33.05 3.50 -47.52
N LYS A 301 31.77 3.88 -47.70
CA LYS A 301 31.33 4.64 -48.88
C LYS A 301 31.88 6.06 -48.89
N LEU A 302 31.89 6.74 -47.75
CA LEU A 302 32.50 8.07 -47.60
C LEU A 302 33.98 8.05 -48.01
N ASN A 303 34.75 7.08 -47.51
CA ASN A 303 36.16 6.93 -47.88
C ASN A 303 36.34 6.63 -49.37
N HIS A 304 35.46 5.82 -49.97
CA HIS A 304 35.48 5.56 -51.41
C HIS A 304 35.24 6.85 -52.23
N PHE A 305 34.20 7.62 -51.91
CA PHE A 305 33.91 8.87 -52.62
C PHE A 305 34.94 9.97 -52.35
N GLN A 306 35.57 9.98 -51.17
CA GLN A 306 36.70 10.85 -50.88
C GLN A 306 37.89 10.55 -51.80
N GLN A 307 38.22 9.27 -52.00
CA GLN A 307 39.27 8.85 -52.93
C GLN A 307 38.92 9.20 -54.38
N GLU A 308 37.69 8.94 -54.82
CA GLU A 308 37.23 9.32 -56.17
C GLU A 308 37.25 10.84 -56.39
N TYR A 309 36.88 11.63 -55.38
CA TYR A 309 36.97 13.09 -55.41
C TYR A 309 38.42 13.56 -55.61
N GLU A 310 39.37 12.99 -54.86
CA GLU A 310 40.81 13.32 -54.99
C GLU A 310 41.33 13.01 -56.39
N ILE A 311 40.96 11.84 -56.94
CA ILE A 311 41.30 11.44 -58.32
C ILE A 311 40.68 12.41 -59.33
N ALA A 312 39.40 12.72 -59.21
CA ALA A 312 38.70 13.63 -60.11
C ALA A 312 39.29 15.05 -60.06
N PHE A 313 39.68 15.51 -58.86
CA PHE A 313 40.30 16.81 -58.65
C PHE A 313 41.66 16.90 -59.36
N ASP A 314 42.50 15.87 -59.22
CA ASP A 314 43.77 15.79 -59.93
C ASP A 314 43.61 15.74 -61.45
N GLN A 315 42.58 15.03 -61.93
CA GLN A 315 42.24 14.97 -63.36
C GLN A 315 41.80 16.34 -63.91
N VAL A 316 40.99 17.10 -63.18
CA VAL A 316 40.59 18.47 -63.56
C VAL A 316 41.83 19.37 -63.62
N ARG A 317 42.65 19.36 -62.56
CA ARG A 317 43.89 20.16 -62.49
C ARG A 317 44.86 19.85 -63.64
N THR A 318 44.97 18.57 -64.01
CA THR A 318 45.81 18.12 -65.13
C THR A 318 45.28 18.66 -66.46
N THR A 319 43.96 18.57 -66.71
CA THR A 319 43.34 19.13 -67.93
C THR A 319 43.47 20.64 -68.00
N GLU A 320 43.32 21.35 -66.87
CA GLU A 320 43.54 22.80 -66.81
C GLU A 320 44.98 23.19 -67.17
N SER A 321 45.96 22.41 -66.70
CA SER A 321 47.36 22.60 -67.08
C SER A 321 47.57 22.41 -68.58
N LEU A 322 46.99 21.36 -69.18
CA LEU A 322 47.05 21.10 -70.62
C LEU A 322 46.36 22.20 -71.45
N MET A 323 45.27 22.78 -70.94
CA MET A 323 44.58 23.90 -71.59
C MET A 323 45.43 25.17 -71.66
N ARG A 324 46.43 25.34 -70.78
CA ARG A 324 47.37 26.50 -70.84
C ARG A 324 48.39 26.39 -71.98
N GLY A 325 48.58 25.20 -72.55
CA GLY A 325 49.56 24.91 -73.61
C GLY A 325 48.96 24.69 -75.01
N ILE A 326 47.72 25.13 -75.25
CA ILE A 326 46.99 24.85 -76.50
C ILE A 326 47.67 25.53 -77.71
N SER A 327 47.95 24.74 -78.75
CA SER A 327 48.54 25.20 -80.02
C SER A 327 47.56 25.16 -81.22
N SER A 328 46.37 24.55 -81.08
CA SER A 328 45.36 24.48 -82.15
C SER A 328 43.91 24.65 -81.65
N GLU A 329 43.05 25.21 -82.50
CA GLU A 329 41.64 25.50 -82.15
C GLU A 329 40.80 24.23 -81.94
N THR A 330 41.07 23.17 -82.70
CA THR A 330 40.41 21.87 -82.58
C THR A 330 40.75 21.17 -81.27
N GLU A 331 42.02 21.23 -80.85
CA GLU A 331 42.48 20.67 -79.58
C GLU A 331 41.91 21.46 -78.39
N GLY A 332 41.79 22.78 -78.52
CA GLY A 332 41.14 23.63 -77.52
C GLY A 332 39.66 23.30 -77.31
N ARG A 333 38.90 23.00 -78.38
CA ARG A 333 37.49 22.56 -78.25
C ARG A 333 37.38 21.19 -77.56
N ARG A 334 38.27 20.25 -77.90
CA ARG A 334 38.33 18.91 -77.29
C ARG A 334 38.61 18.98 -75.79
N LEU A 335 39.68 19.68 -75.40
CA LEU A 335 40.08 19.83 -73.99
C LEU A 335 39.05 20.60 -73.18
N LYS A 336 38.31 21.54 -73.78
CA LYS A 336 37.20 22.23 -73.10
C LYS A 336 36.03 21.30 -72.78
N ALA A 337 35.65 20.41 -73.71
CA ALA A 337 34.61 19.42 -73.46
C ALA A 337 35.04 18.39 -72.40
N GLU A 338 36.31 17.96 -72.45
CA GLU A 338 36.90 17.05 -71.47
C GLU A 338 37.01 17.68 -70.07
N HIS A 339 37.40 18.96 -69.98
CA HIS A 339 37.39 19.72 -68.72
C HIS A 339 35.98 19.81 -68.15
N GLN A 340 34.98 20.16 -68.96
CA GLN A 340 33.59 20.23 -68.51
C GLN A 340 33.08 18.88 -67.98
N ALA A 341 33.39 17.77 -68.65
CA ALA A 341 33.02 16.43 -68.19
C ALA A 341 33.70 16.07 -66.86
N ARG A 342 34.99 16.38 -66.70
CA ARG A 342 35.74 16.12 -65.45
C ARG A 342 35.26 17.01 -64.30
N VAL A 343 34.91 18.27 -64.56
CA VAL A 343 34.31 19.16 -63.55
C VAL A 343 32.94 18.65 -63.10
N TYR A 344 32.13 18.16 -64.05
CA TYR A 344 30.85 17.53 -63.70
C TYR A 344 31.05 16.28 -62.82
N HIS A 345 32.00 15.42 -63.16
CA HIS A 345 32.34 14.26 -62.35
C HIS A 345 32.82 14.65 -60.94
N LEU A 346 33.73 15.63 -60.84
CA LEU A 346 34.22 16.16 -59.57
C LEU A 346 33.08 16.64 -58.67
N ARG A 347 32.13 17.43 -59.23
CA ARG A 347 30.96 17.90 -58.49
C ARG A 347 30.07 16.75 -58.02
N SER A 348 29.86 15.74 -58.86
CA SER A 348 29.10 14.55 -58.45
C SER A 348 29.79 13.79 -57.31
N CYS A 349 31.12 13.64 -57.34
CA CYS A 349 31.87 13.03 -56.23
C CYS A 349 31.78 13.88 -54.95
N GLU A 350 31.84 15.20 -55.06
CA GLU A 350 31.69 16.13 -53.94
C GLU A 350 30.30 16.01 -53.29
N GLU A 351 29.23 16.06 -54.09
CA GLU A 351 27.85 15.88 -53.64
C GLU A 351 27.66 14.53 -52.94
N MET A 352 28.19 13.44 -53.50
CA MET A 352 28.10 12.10 -52.89
C MET A 352 28.91 12.00 -51.60
N ARG A 353 30.10 12.59 -51.54
CA ARG A 353 30.92 12.64 -50.32
C ARG A 353 30.16 13.38 -49.21
N ASP A 354 29.67 14.57 -49.50
CA ASP A 354 28.98 15.41 -48.52
C ASP A 354 27.67 14.77 -48.05
N HIS A 355 26.97 14.08 -48.95
CA HIS A 355 25.81 13.23 -48.61
C HIS A 355 26.19 12.13 -47.61
N TYR A 356 27.24 11.33 -47.88
CA TYR A 356 27.67 10.27 -46.97
C TYR A 356 28.28 10.79 -45.66
N HIS A 357 28.89 11.98 -45.68
CA HIS A 357 29.37 12.64 -44.47
C HIS A 357 28.20 13.03 -43.55
N THR A 358 27.18 13.68 -44.13
CA THR A 358 25.95 14.04 -43.41
C THR A 358 25.24 12.79 -42.89
N ARG A 359 25.14 11.73 -43.71
CA ARG A 359 24.56 10.45 -43.29
C ARG A 359 25.34 9.83 -42.13
N ALA A 360 26.66 9.85 -42.15
CA ALA A 360 27.48 9.31 -41.05
C ALA A 360 27.24 10.08 -39.75
N GLN A 361 27.16 11.41 -39.82
CA GLN A 361 26.83 12.26 -38.68
C GLN A 361 25.43 11.97 -38.12
N ASN A 362 24.42 11.83 -38.98
CA ASN A 362 23.06 11.49 -38.58
C ASN A 362 23.00 10.10 -37.93
N THR A 363 23.66 9.09 -38.50
CA THR A 363 23.73 7.74 -37.92
C THR A 363 24.41 7.75 -36.55
N ALA A 364 25.48 8.53 -36.37
CA ALA A 364 26.16 8.66 -35.08
C ALA A 364 25.27 9.31 -34.00
N ASN A 365 24.42 10.27 -34.40
CA ASN A 365 23.48 10.95 -33.49
C ASN A 365 22.17 10.19 -33.29
N PHE A 366 21.88 9.17 -34.13
CA PHE A 366 20.60 8.47 -34.14
C PHE A 366 20.30 7.81 -32.78
N PHE A 367 21.28 7.21 -32.13
CA PHE A 367 21.08 6.53 -30.84
C PHE A 367 20.54 7.47 -29.77
N THR A 368 21.13 8.66 -29.66
CA THR A 368 20.70 9.71 -28.72
C THR A 368 19.29 10.20 -29.07
N PHE A 369 19.05 10.52 -30.36
CA PHE A 369 17.72 10.91 -30.84
C PHE A 369 16.65 9.87 -30.47
N PHE A 370 16.93 8.58 -30.72
CA PHE A 370 16.00 7.49 -30.46
C PHE A 370 15.67 7.35 -28.97
N LEU A 371 16.67 7.42 -28.09
CA LEU A 371 16.46 7.31 -26.64
C LEU A 371 15.70 8.50 -26.06
N GLU A 372 16.05 9.73 -26.45
CA GLU A 372 15.37 10.94 -25.97
C GLU A 372 13.88 10.94 -26.34
N ASN A 373 13.54 10.52 -27.56
CA ASN A 373 12.15 10.51 -28.00
C ASN A 373 11.33 9.34 -27.42
N ILE A 374 11.93 8.19 -27.14
CA ILE A 374 11.21 7.08 -26.49
C ILE A 374 10.90 7.41 -25.04
N ASP A 375 11.82 8.09 -24.37
CA ASP A 375 11.72 8.42 -22.97
C ASP A 375 10.47 9.27 -22.66
N GLU A 376 10.25 10.31 -23.46
CA GLU A 376 9.04 11.14 -23.39
C GLU A 376 7.76 10.31 -23.54
N LYS A 377 7.80 9.27 -24.38
CA LYS A 377 6.65 8.40 -24.66
C LYS A 377 6.35 7.38 -23.59
N PHE A 378 7.28 7.05 -22.68
CA PHE A 378 7.00 6.09 -21.61
C PHE A 378 5.89 6.57 -20.68
N GLN A 379 5.88 7.85 -20.28
CA GLN A 379 4.86 8.36 -19.35
C GLN A 379 3.46 8.42 -19.97
N GLU A 380 3.38 8.63 -21.29
CA GLU A 380 2.14 8.59 -22.07
C GLU A 380 1.55 7.18 -22.18
N HIS A 381 2.41 6.16 -22.12
CA HIS A 381 2.04 4.76 -22.41
C HIS A 381 2.05 3.85 -21.19
N PHE A 382 2.77 4.19 -20.14
CA PHE A 382 2.91 3.36 -18.95
C PHE A 382 2.68 4.19 -17.69
N GLN A 383 2.19 3.55 -16.66
CA GLN A 383 2.06 4.11 -15.32
C GLN A 383 1.98 3.00 -14.30
N GLU A 384 2.36 3.30 -13.07
CA GLU A 384 2.23 2.38 -11.96
C GLU A 384 1.09 2.73 -11.05
N VAL A 385 0.58 1.66 -10.46
CA VAL A 385 -0.53 1.68 -9.54
C VAL A 385 -0.23 0.69 -8.45
N TYR A 386 -0.66 1.04 -7.25
CA TYR A 386 -0.52 0.18 -6.08
C TYR A 386 -1.32 -1.11 -6.31
N ASP A 387 -0.73 -2.25 -5.97
CA ASP A 387 -1.35 -3.56 -6.05
C ASP A 387 -1.31 -4.26 -4.69
N ALA A 388 -2.47 -4.30 -4.03
CA ALA A 388 -2.64 -4.93 -2.72
C ALA A 388 -2.45 -6.46 -2.74
N GLU A 389 -2.43 -7.12 -3.91
CA GLU A 389 -2.15 -8.57 -4.01
C GLU A 389 -0.66 -8.90 -3.95
N MET A 390 0.20 -7.91 -4.17
CA MET A 390 1.64 -8.11 -4.14
C MET A 390 2.16 -8.16 -2.71
N GLN A 391 2.50 -9.36 -2.24
CA GLN A 391 3.19 -9.58 -0.97
C GLN A 391 4.55 -10.23 -1.25
N GLU A 392 5.65 -9.57 -0.88
CA GLU A 392 7.01 -10.03 -1.20
C GLU A 392 7.52 -11.15 -0.30
N VAL A 393 6.97 -11.28 0.90
CA VAL A 393 7.30 -12.33 1.87
C VAL A 393 5.98 -12.73 2.53
N ALA A 394 5.85 -13.92 3.11
CA ALA A 394 4.76 -14.16 4.06
C ALA A 394 5.03 -13.21 5.25
N PRO A 395 4.37 -12.04 5.33
CA PRO A 395 4.68 -11.13 6.41
C PRO A 395 4.28 -11.85 7.70
N THR A 396 5.00 -11.60 8.80
CA THR A 396 4.36 -11.85 10.08
C THR A 396 3.09 -10.98 10.10
N PRO A 397 2.00 -11.33 10.81
CA PRO A 397 0.74 -10.58 10.75
C PRO A 397 0.85 -9.08 11.11
N TYR A 398 2.02 -8.63 11.56
CA TYR A 398 2.32 -7.31 12.07
C TYR A 398 3.59 -6.69 11.43
N ASP A 399 4.18 -7.34 10.43
CA ASP A 399 5.19 -6.72 9.57
C ASP A 399 4.48 -6.05 8.39
N ASP A 400 4.74 -4.76 8.19
CA ASP A 400 4.31 -4.11 6.96
C ASP A 400 5.04 -4.76 5.78
N SER A 401 4.26 -5.33 4.87
CA SER A 401 4.80 -5.70 3.57
C SER A 401 5.10 -4.43 2.80
N PRO A 402 6.30 -4.29 2.19
CA PRO A 402 6.58 -3.17 1.31
C PRO A 402 5.52 -3.16 0.20
N ALA A 403 5.01 -1.98 -0.14
CA ALA A 403 3.94 -1.90 -1.12
C ALA A 403 4.40 -2.34 -2.49
N GLY A 404 3.71 -3.33 -3.03
CA GLY A 404 3.85 -3.70 -4.42
C GLY A 404 3.15 -2.71 -5.34
N PHE A 405 3.83 -2.40 -6.44
CA PHE A 405 3.35 -1.61 -7.54
C PHE A 405 3.40 -2.44 -8.80
N ARG A 406 2.34 -2.30 -9.60
CA ARG A 406 2.19 -2.97 -10.88
C ARG A 406 2.21 -1.95 -12.00
N LEU A 407 2.91 -2.29 -13.08
CA LEU A 407 2.91 -1.53 -14.30
C LEU A 407 1.59 -1.75 -15.06
N LEU A 408 1.05 -0.65 -15.57
CA LEU A 408 -0.15 -0.61 -16.37
C LEU A 408 0.17 0.07 -17.70
N TYR A 409 -0.40 -0.46 -18.78
CA TYR A 409 -0.23 0.05 -20.14
C TYR A 409 -1.46 0.85 -20.57
N LYS A 410 -1.25 2.11 -20.94
CA LYS A 410 -2.26 3.11 -21.29
C LYS A 410 -2.67 3.08 -22.75
N HIS A 411 -1.95 2.36 -23.61
CA HIS A 411 -2.14 2.36 -25.07
C HIS A 411 -2.06 3.76 -25.72
N GLY A 412 -1.38 4.72 -25.08
CA GLY A 412 -1.32 6.11 -25.53
C GLY A 412 -2.64 6.87 -25.37
N ARG A 413 -3.55 6.38 -24.53
CA ARG A 413 -4.89 6.94 -24.33
C ARG A 413 -5.01 7.58 -22.95
N THR A 414 -5.74 8.68 -22.89
CA THR A 414 -6.10 9.34 -21.62
C THR A 414 -7.24 8.63 -20.89
N HIS A 415 -8.07 7.86 -21.61
CA HIS A 415 -9.23 7.19 -21.03
C HIS A 415 -8.84 5.92 -20.25
N VAL A 416 -9.05 5.98 -18.94
CA VAL A 416 -8.63 4.96 -17.98
C VAL A 416 -9.26 3.59 -18.21
N GLY A 417 -10.53 3.52 -18.62
CA GLY A 417 -11.20 2.24 -18.90
C GLY A 417 -10.60 1.46 -20.08
N SER A 418 -9.64 2.04 -20.81
CA SER A 418 -8.92 1.34 -21.87
C SER A 418 -7.53 0.84 -21.44
N TRP A 419 -7.13 1.14 -20.20
CA TRP A 419 -5.82 0.79 -19.69
C TRP A 419 -5.77 -0.68 -19.25
N THR A 420 -4.61 -1.31 -19.38
CA THR A 420 -4.44 -2.74 -19.10
C THR A 420 -3.35 -2.98 -18.06
N PHE A 421 -3.70 -3.71 -16.99
CA PHE A 421 -2.74 -4.14 -15.97
C PHE A 421 -1.84 -5.24 -16.52
N ILE A 422 -0.55 -5.21 -16.16
CA ILE A 422 0.42 -6.20 -16.60
C ILE A 422 0.66 -7.20 -15.46
N HIS A 423 0.13 -8.42 -15.61
CA HIS A 423 0.21 -9.46 -14.59
C HIS A 423 1.37 -10.43 -14.77
N ASN A 424 1.76 -10.68 -16.01
CA ASN A 424 2.72 -11.71 -16.37
C ASN A 424 3.65 -11.28 -17.51
N SER A 425 4.64 -12.13 -17.81
CA SER A 425 5.64 -11.87 -18.87
C SER A 425 5.00 -11.74 -20.24
N HIS A 426 3.95 -12.51 -20.55
CA HIS A 426 3.30 -12.44 -21.85
C HIS A 426 2.62 -11.08 -22.06
N GLU A 427 1.84 -10.63 -21.07
CA GLU A 427 1.22 -9.30 -21.09
C GLU A 427 2.27 -8.18 -21.16
N TYR A 428 3.41 -8.35 -20.47
CA TYR A 428 4.51 -7.39 -20.53
C TYR A 428 5.10 -7.27 -21.92
N ILE A 429 5.46 -8.40 -22.55
CA ILE A 429 5.98 -8.42 -23.92
C ILE A 429 4.94 -7.86 -24.90
N GLN A 430 3.66 -8.21 -24.74
CA GLN A 430 2.61 -7.69 -25.60
C GLN A 430 2.46 -6.17 -25.48
N ALA A 431 2.48 -5.63 -24.26
CA ALA A 431 2.41 -4.19 -24.01
C ALA A 431 3.61 -3.45 -24.65
N LEU A 432 4.82 -3.98 -24.49
CA LEU A 432 6.02 -3.41 -25.12
C LEU A 432 5.96 -3.44 -26.65
N ARG A 433 5.49 -4.55 -27.24
CA ARG A 433 5.32 -4.63 -28.70
C ARG A 433 4.33 -3.60 -29.22
N GLN A 434 3.19 -3.48 -28.55
CA GLN A 434 2.19 -2.47 -28.92
C GLN A 434 2.74 -1.06 -28.76
N PHE A 435 3.52 -0.80 -27.70
CA PHE A 435 4.21 0.46 -27.48
C PHE A 435 5.13 0.83 -28.66
N PHE A 436 6.11 -0.02 -29.00
CA PHE A 436 7.05 0.27 -30.09
C PHE A 436 6.36 0.45 -31.44
N ILE A 437 5.31 -0.32 -31.73
CA ILE A 437 4.49 -0.13 -32.94
C ILE A 437 3.75 1.21 -32.90
N SER A 438 3.17 1.58 -31.75
CA SER A 438 2.37 2.81 -31.63
C SER A 438 3.18 4.09 -31.73
N ILE A 439 4.46 4.06 -31.32
CA ILE A 439 5.35 5.24 -31.37
C ILE A 439 6.12 5.37 -32.68
N GLU A 440 6.08 4.37 -33.56
CA GLU A 440 6.85 4.38 -34.82
C GLU A 440 6.54 5.62 -35.67
N ASN A 441 5.26 5.89 -35.94
CA ASN A 441 4.85 7.06 -36.72
C ASN A 441 5.19 8.38 -36.01
N PRO A 442 4.89 8.58 -34.70
CA PRO A 442 5.37 9.74 -33.96
C PRO A 442 6.89 9.96 -34.06
N LEU A 443 7.71 8.90 -33.98
CA LEU A 443 9.16 9.02 -34.13
C LEU A 443 9.57 9.44 -35.54
N ILE A 444 8.91 8.90 -36.57
CA ILE A 444 9.13 9.27 -37.98
C ILE A 444 8.80 10.74 -38.23
N GLU A 445 7.73 11.25 -37.61
CA GLU A 445 7.30 12.65 -37.74
C GLU A 445 8.31 13.62 -37.09
N THR A 446 8.92 13.25 -35.97
CA THR A 446 9.94 14.07 -35.29
C THR A 446 11.32 14.02 -35.99
N CYS A 447 11.57 13.00 -36.81
CA CYS A 447 12.84 12.82 -37.50
C CYS A 447 13.02 13.82 -38.66
N THR A 448 14.05 14.66 -38.58
CA THR A 448 14.27 15.74 -39.55
C THR A 448 15.00 15.31 -40.83
N TRP A 449 15.51 14.07 -40.89
CA TRP A 449 16.23 13.54 -42.05
C TRP A 449 15.55 12.29 -42.61
N GLU A 450 15.49 12.18 -43.94
CA GLU A 450 14.66 11.19 -44.63
C GLU A 450 15.15 9.75 -44.40
N GLU A 451 16.46 9.53 -44.42
CA GLU A 451 17.03 8.21 -44.17
C GLU A 451 16.70 7.71 -42.76
N GLY A 452 16.61 8.62 -41.78
CA GLY A 452 16.28 8.26 -40.41
C GLY A 452 14.89 7.67 -40.28
N LYS A 453 13.95 8.10 -41.11
CA LYS A 453 12.58 7.57 -41.14
C LYS A 453 12.57 6.09 -41.53
N GLU A 454 13.35 5.71 -42.54
CA GLU A 454 13.50 4.31 -42.93
C GLU A 454 14.19 3.49 -41.83
N GLU A 455 15.25 4.04 -41.21
CA GLU A 455 15.97 3.36 -40.14
C GLU A 455 15.07 3.14 -38.90
N ILE A 456 14.15 4.07 -38.58
CA ILE A 456 13.15 3.89 -37.51
C ILE A 456 12.26 2.67 -37.77
N SER A 457 11.73 2.50 -38.98
CA SER A 457 10.88 1.34 -39.30
C SER A 457 11.64 0.01 -39.22
N HIS A 458 12.89 -0.02 -39.69
CA HIS A 458 13.74 -1.20 -39.56
C HIS A 458 14.06 -1.54 -38.10
N LEU A 459 14.41 -0.53 -37.30
CA LEU A 459 14.71 -0.70 -35.88
C LEU A 459 13.49 -1.14 -35.08
N THR A 460 12.32 -0.54 -35.31
CA THR A 460 11.07 -0.95 -34.65
C THR A 460 10.77 -2.42 -34.94
N THR A 461 10.95 -2.87 -36.19
CA THR A 461 10.78 -4.27 -36.57
C THR A 461 11.78 -5.19 -35.84
N ALA A 462 13.05 -4.79 -35.80
CA ALA A 462 14.10 -5.55 -35.11
C ALA A 462 13.83 -5.65 -33.60
N ILE A 463 13.41 -4.56 -32.97
CA ILE A 463 13.05 -4.50 -31.55
C ILE A 463 11.86 -5.40 -31.27
N VAL A 464 10.77 -5.31 -32.04
CA VAL A 464 9.59 -6.16 -31.88
C VAL A 464 9.94 -7.63 -32.03
N HIS A 465 10.85 -7.98 -32.94
CA HIS A 465 11.36 -9.35 -33.05
C HIS A 465 12.14 -9.77 -31.80
N HIS A 466 13.08 -8.94 -31.34
CA HIS A 466 13.91 -9.19 -30.16
C HIS A 466 13.09 -9.37 -28.88
N LEU A 467 12.04 -8.57 -28.69
CA LEU A 467 11.13 -8.67 -27.55
C LEU A 467 10.46 -10.05 -27.42
N ASN A 468 10.31 -10.81 -28.52
CA ASN A 468 9.73 -12.16 -28.50
C ASN A 468 10.77 -13.25 -28.20
N THR A 469 12.04 -12.90 -27.97
CA THR A 469 13.09 -13.87 -27.65
C THR A 469 13.14 -14.18 -26.16
N ASP A 470 13.47 -15.44 -25.83
CA ASP A 470 13.71 -15.84 -24.44
C ASP A 470 14.94 -15.11 -23.85
N GLU A 471 15.88 -14.71 -24.71
CA GLU A 471 17.08 -13.94 -24.35
C GLU A 471 16.71 -12.57 -23.78
N PHE A 472 15.80 -11.84 -24.43
CA PHE A 472 15.33 -10.54 -23.94
C PHE A 472 14.70 -10.68 -22.55
N LEU A 473 13.74 -11.60 -22.39
CA LEU A 473 13.04 -11.76 -21.11
C LEU A 473 14.01 -12.21 -20.00
N THR A 474 14.87 -13.19 -20.27
CA THR A 474 15.86 -13.68 -19.30
C THR A 474 16.83 -12.58 -18.88
N SER A 475 17.29 -11.77 -19.83
CA SER A 475 18.20 -10.65 -19.54
C SER A 475 17.50 -9.50 -18.80
N ALA A 476 16.23 -9.22 -19.09
CA ALA A 476 15.41 -8.24 -18.37
C ALA A 476 15.29 -8.56 -16.88
N PHE A 477 15.01 -9.82 -16.53
CA PHE A 477 15.00 -10.27 -15.13
C PHE A 477 16.37 -10.13 -14.45
N LYS A 478 17.46 -10.45 -15.15
CA LYS A 478 18.83 -10.29 -14.62
C LYS A 478 19.16 -8.81 -14.37
N ARG A 479 18.79 -7.92 -15.28
CA ARG A 479 18.97 -6.46 -15.13
C ARG A 479 18.15 -5.94 -13.95
N MET A 480 16.90 -6.37 -13.82
CA MET A 480 16.06 -6.01 -12.67
C MET A 480 16.65 -6.49 -11.34
N ALA A 481 17.12 -7.73 -11.24
CA ALA A 481 17.79 -8.21 -10.04
C ALA A 481 19.03 -7.38 -9.70
N LYS A 482 19.84 -7.02 -10.70
CA LYS A 482 21.02 -6.16 -10.52
C LYS A 482 20.61 -4.76 -10.03
N ALA A 483 19.60 -4.16 -10.66
CA ALA A 483 19.10 -2.82 -10.36
C ALA A 483 18.58 -2.72 -8.91
N HIS A 484 17.85 -3.76 -8.47
CA HIS A 484 17.31 -3.88 -7.11
C HIS A 484 18.27 -4.54 -6.11
N ARG A 485 19.52 -4.81 -6.49
CA ARG A 485 20.56 -5.46 -5.65
C ARG A 485 20.14 -6.83 -5.08
N VAL A 486 19.25 -7.54 -5.77
CA VAL A 486 18.79 -8.88 -5.41
C VAL A 486 19.83 -9.91 -5.84
N ARG A 487 20.20 -10.83 -4.94
CA ARG A 487 21.10 -11.94 -5.29
C ARG A 487 20.38 -12.94 -6.19
N LEU A 488 20.89 -13.13 -7.40
CA LEU A 488 20.44 -14.18 -8.31
C LEU A 488 20.78 -15.56 -7.72
N GLN A 489 19.88 -16.12 -6.91
CA GLN A 489 19.91 -17.54 -6.56
C GLN A 489 19.32 -18.36 -7.72
N ALA A 490 19.48 -19.68 -7.72
CA ALA A 490 18.94 -20.61 -8.74
C ALA A 490 17.40 -20.75 -8.69
N ILE A 491 16.69 -19.64 -8.45
CA ILE A 491 15.25 -19.55 -8.36
C ILE A 491 14.72 -19.38 -9.80
N PRO A 492 13.67 -20.11 -10.21
CA PRO A 492 13.00 -19.89 -11.50
C PRO A 492 12.61 -18.42 -11.69
N LEU A 493 12.80 -17.88 -12.91
CA LEU A 493 12.52 -16.45 -13.22
C LEU A 493 11.12 -16.00 -12.79
N GLU A 494 10.13 -16.88 -12.93
CA GLU A 494 8.72 -16.61 -12.59
C GLU A 494 8.49 -16.42 -11.08
N GLN A 495 9.39 -16.94 -10.24
CA GLN A 495 9.38 -16.88 -8.78
C GLN A 495 10.25 -15.74 -8.22
N MET A 496 10.90 -14.96 -9.08
CA MET A 496 11.62 -13.77 -8.63
C MET A 496 10.64 -12.72 -8.10
N GLU A 497 10.97 -12.16 -6.93
CA GLU A 497 10.16 -11.13 -6.25
C GLU A 497 10.05 -9.85 -7.09
N LYS A 498 11.18 -9.34 -7.60
CA LYS A 498 11.23 -8.15 -8.45
C LYS A 498 11.11 -8.52 -9.92
N LYS A 499 10.01 -8.12 -10.55
CA LYS A 499 9.71 -8.36 -11.96
C LYS A 499 9.71 -7.03 -12.74
N PRO A 500 9.95 -7.03 -14.06
CA PRO A 500 9.87 -5.81 -14.86
C PRO A 500 8.56 -5.02 -14.75
N TRP A 501 7.45 -5.73 -14.47
CA TRP A 501 6.11 -5.15 -14.37
C TRP A 501 5.55 -5.12 -12.94
N ALA A 502 6.31 -5.60 -11.95
CA ALA A 502 5.84 -5.75 -10.58
C ALA A 502 7.03 -5.62 -9.61
N TYR A 503 7.02 -4.61 -8.75
CA TYR A 503 8.13 -4.28 -7.85
C TYR A 503 7.62 -3.62 -6.56
N THR A 504 8.48 -3.36 -5.58
CA THR A 504 8.12 -2.46 -4.46
C THR A 504 8.63 -1.06 -4.66
N SER A 505 7.75 -0.09 -4.47
CA SER A 505 8.11 1.32 -4.64
C SER A 505 9.06 1.81 -3.55
N GLY A 506 9.89 2.80 -3.92
CA GLY A 506 10.63 3.65 -2.98
C GLY A 506 9.86 4.92 -2.59
N GLY A 507 8.58 5.00 -2.93
CA GLY A 507 7.70 6.12 -2.59
C GLY A 507 7.63 6.38 -1.09
N THR A 508 7.48 7.64 -0.72
CA THR A 508 7.46 8.08 0.68
C THR A 508 6.13 8.76 1.02
N LEU A 509 5.74 8.73 2.29
CA LEU A 509 4.53 9.43 2.76
C LEU A 509 4.50 10.92 2.32
N PRO A 510 5.61 11.69 2.38
CA PRO A 510 5.63 13.04 1.82
C PRO A 510 5.24 13.14 0.35
N THR A 511 5.65 12.19 -0.49
CA THR A 511 5.28 12.18 -1.92
C THR A 511 3.78 11.92 -2.09
N LEU A 512 3.23 10.97 -1.33
CA LEU A 512 1.78 10.71 -1.34
C LEU A 512 0.99 11.96 -0.94
N LEU A 513 1.31 12.55 0.22
CA LEU A 513 0.57 13.70 0.75
C LEU A 513 0.67 14.90 -0.19
N LYS A 514 1.85 15.21 -0.72
CA LYS A 514 2.02 16.31 -1.68
C LYS A 514 1.21 16.10 -2.94
N THR A 515 1.21 14.89 -3.47
CA THR A 515 0.50 14.58 -4.71
C THR A 515 -1.01 14.61 -4.49
N TYR A 516 -1.49 13.91 -3.45
CA TYR A 516 -2.90 13.79 -3.16
C TYR A 516 -3.55 15.13 -2.78
N PHE A 517 -2.90 15.92 -1.91
CA PHE A 517 -3.36 17.24 -1.49
C PHE A 517 -2.85 18.39 -2.39
N ARG A 518 -2.27 18.07 -3.56
CA ARG A 518 -1.85 19.06 -4.57
C ARG A 518 -0.92 20.15 -4.03
N ARG A 519 -0.03 19.78 -3.10
CA ARG A 519 0.81 20.71 -2.34
C ARG A 519 2.23 20.79 -2.89
N GLU A 520 2.58 21.93 -3.47
CA GLU A 520 3.92 22.18 -4.03
C GLU A 520 5.02 22.30 -2.96
N GLY A 521 4.71 22.94 -1.82
CA GLY A 521 5.65 23.16 -0.73
C GLY A 521 6.06 21.89 0.03
N SER A 522 7.21 21.92 0.72
CA SER A 522 7.58 20.87 1.66
C SER A 522 6.54 20.74 2.79
N LEU A 523 6.40 19.52 3.31
CA LEU A 523 5.65 19.29 4.53
C LEU A 523 6.56 19.63 5.71
N SER A 524 5.95 20.13 6.77
CA SER A 524 6.63 20.43 8.02
C SER A 524 6.74 19.15 8.82
N GLU A 525 7.96 18.63 8.86
CA GLU A 525 8.31 17.35 9.45
C GLU A 525 9.43 17.58 10.47
N GLU A 526 9.33 16.93 11.63
CA GLU A 526 10.43 16.80 12.58
C GLU A 526 10.80 15.33 12.69
N ALA A 527 12.08 15.02 12.56
CA ALA A 527 12.59 13.65 12.51
C ALA A 527 13.70 13.44 13.55
N ARG A 528 13.64 12.33 14.29
CA ARG A 528 14.60 12.02 15.36
C ARG A 528 14.90 10.52 15.44
N TRP A 529 16.19 10.20 15.56
CA TRP A 529 16.64 8.88 15.98
C TRP A 529 16.51 8.75 17.51
N VAL A 530 16.02 7.60 17.97
CA VAL A 530 15.70 7.34 19.38
C VAL A 530 16.54 6.20 19.95
N GLU A 531 16.95 6.35 21.21
CA GLU A 531 17.85 5.41 21.89
C GLU A 531 17.10 4.51 22.89
N SER A 532 15.88 4.87 23.27
CA SER A 532 15.02 4.10 24.17
C SER A 532 13.52 4.36 23.89
N PRO A 533 12.60 3.48 24.33
CA PRO A 533 11.17 3.76 24.31
C PRO A 533 10.80 5.04 25.08
N GLN A 534 11.56 5.36 26.13
CA GLN A 534 11.38 6.61 26.88
C GLN A 534 11.76 7.84 26.05
N ASP A 535 12.86 7.77 25.30
CA ASP A 535 13.27 8.87 24.41
C ASP A 535 12.26 9.10 23.29
N LEU A 536 11.65 8.03 22.77
CA LEU A 536 10.58 8.12 21.78
C LEU A 536 9.32 8.81 22.34
N LEU A 537 8.90 8.44 23.55
CA LEU A 537 7.78 9.12 24.22
C LEU A 537 8.08 10.60 24.48
N ILE A 538 9.29 10.91 24.97
CA ILE A 538 9.73 12.28 25.20
C ILE A 538 9.73 13.08 23.89
N PHE A 539 10.25 12.49 22.81
CA PHE A 539 10.22 13.10 21.48
C PHE A 539 8.80 13.53 21.09
N PHE A 540 7.82 12.63 21.14
CA PHE A 540 6.45 12.99 20.74
C PHE A 540 5.81 14.06 21.63
N LEU A 541 6.03 14.00 22.95
CA LEU A 541 5.52 15.00 23.89
C LEU A 541 6.16 16.38 23.66
N ASP A 542 7.48 16.43 23.42
CA ASP A 542 8.21 17.67 23.20
C ASP A 542 7.78 18.36 21.90
N ILE A 543 7.50 17.59 20.83
CA ILE A 543 6.92 18.15 19.59
C ILE A 543 5.64 18.91 19.90
N LEU A 544 4.70 18.26 20.60
CA LEU A 544 3.40 18.85 20.92
C LEU A 544 3.52 20.06 21.84
N LYS A 545 4.43 20.04 22.82
CA LYS A 545 4.75 21.19 23.69
C LYS A 545 5.25 22.41 22.92
N MET A 546 5.99 22.20 21.83
CA MET A 546 6.55 23.28 21.02
C MET A 546 5.54 23.85 20.01
N LEU A 547 4.39 23.21 19.79
CA LEU A 547 3.41 23.67 18.83
C LEU A 547 2.67 24.93 19.32
N PRO A 548 2.37 25.88 18.41
CA PRO A 548 1.54 27.03 18.73
C PRO A 548 0.14 26.62 19.26
N PRO A 549 -0.44 27.38 20.22
CA PRO A 549 -1.77 27.11 20.77
C PRO A 549 -2.87 26.95 19.71
N ARG A 550 -2.78 27.70 18.60
CA ARG A 550 -3.74 27.58 17.49
C ARG A 550 -3.82 26.17 16.89
N ILE A 551 -2.71 25.41 16.93
CA ILE A 551 -2.67 24.03 16.44
C ILE A 551 -3.12 23.08 17.56
N THR A 552 -2.58 23.22 18.77
CA THR A 552 -2.85 22.29 19.87
C THR A 552 -4.27 22.38 20.41
N GLN A 553 -4.90 23.55 20.37
CA GLN A 553 -6.28 23.76 20.81
C GLN A 553 -7.27 22.83 20.09
N ALA A 554 -7.04 22.55 18.81
CA ALA A 554 -7.89 21.65 18.04
C ALA A 554 -7.86 20.21 18.58
N PHE A 555 -6.73 19.76 19.15
CA PHE A 555 -6.60 18.43 19.76
C PHE A 555 -7.20 18.36 21.17
N ILE A 556 -7.22 19.49 21.88
CA ILE A 556 -7.87 19.60 23.20
C ILE A 556 -9.39 19.57 23.03
N GLU A 557 -9.90 20.27 22.02
CA GLU A 557 -11.33 20.34 21.71
C GLU A 557 -11.86 19.02 21.14
N ASP A 558 -11.06 18.32 20.34
CA ASP A 558 -11.41 17.04 19.75
C ASP A 558 -10.27 16.02 19.90
N SER A 559 -10.48 15.07 20.82
CA SER A 559 -9.52 14.00 21.12
C SER A 559 -9.29 13.01 19.97
N LYS A 560 -10.10 13.09 18.91
CA LYS A 560 -10.01 12.24 17.71
C LYS A 560 -9.22 12.85 16.59
N LYS A 561 -8.80 14.11 16.69
CA LYS A 561 -7.92 14.70 15.70
C LYS A 561 -6.56 14.03 15.69
N ARG A 562 -6.03 13.84 14.49
CA ARG A 562 -4.86 13.01 14.20
C ARG A 562 -3.69 13.86 13.72
N MET A 563 -2.49 13.34 13.94
CA MET A 563 -1.27 13.82 13.29
C MET A 563 -0.56 12.63 12.65
N LEU A 564 -0.15 12.76 11.40
CA LEU A 564 0.59 11.69 10.73
C LEU A 564 2.02 11.58 11.30
N ALA A 565 2.48 10.35 11.47
CA ALA A 565 3.82 10.02 11.91
C ALA A 565 4.33 8.76 11.22
N THR A 566 5.65 8.60 11.19
CA THR A 566 6.32 7.45 10.60
C THR A 566 7.31 6.86 11.59
N SER A 567 7.28 5.55 11.77
CA SER A 567 8.45 4.78 12.19
C SER A 567 9.30 4.46 10.95
N PRO A 568 10.46 3.82 11.10
CA PRO A 568 11.26 3.43 9.94
C PRO A 568 10.55 2.45 8.99
N THR A 569 9.57 1.70 9.47
CA THR A 569 8.88 0.66 8.70
C THR A 569 7.37 0.85 8.57
N HIS A 570 6.76 1.79 9.32
CA HIS A 570 5.30 1.93 9.41
C HIS A 570 4.84 3.38 9.45
N VAL A 571 3.70 3.66 8.83
CA VAL A 571 3.02 4.96 8.91
C VAL A 571 1.79 4.83 9.80
N PHE A 572 1.62 5.74 10.75
CA PHE A 572 0.53 5.71 11.72
C PHE A 572 0.03 7.12 12.07
N SER A 573 -1.03 7.19 12.86
CA SER A 573 -1.61 8.46 13.31
C SER A 573 -1.41 8.64 14.82
N ILE A 574 -0.66 9.66 15.23
CA ILE A 574 -0.62 10.14 16.61
C ILE A 574 -2.00 10.73 16.96
N LEU A 575 -2.43 10.53 18.20
CA LEU A 575 -3.69 10.98 18.77
C LEU A 575 -3.42 11.96 19.93
N PRO A 576 -3.07 13.24 19.66
CA PRO A 576 -2.58 14.16 20.68
C PRO A 576 -3.57 14.41 21.82
N GLY A 577 -4.87 14.38 21.54
CA GLY A 577 -5.93 14.62 22.52
C GLY A 577 -6.31 13.41 23.36
N GLN A 578 -5.61 12.27 23.24
CA GLN A 578 -5.81 11.13 24.15
C GLN A 578 -5.49 11.53 25.59
N GLU A 579 -6.40 11.26 26.52
CA GLU A 579 -6.41 11.90 27.86
C GLU A 579 -5.04 11.92 28.57
N LEU A 580 -4.39 10.76 28.71
CA LEU A 580 -3.11 10.67 29.42
C LEU A 580 -1.95 11.26 28.60
N PHE A 581 -2.02 11.21 27.28
CA PHE A 581 -1.01 11.78 26.39
C PHE A 581 -1.12 13.31 26.32
N CYS A 582 -2.35 13.83 26.24
CA CYS A 582 -2.73 15.24 26.38
C CYS A 582 -2.14 15.87 27.63
N LYS A 583 -2.40 15.23 28.79
CA LYS A 583 -1.81 15.63 30.09
C LYS A 583 -0.28 15.70 30.08
N GLY A 584 0.39 14.92 29.25
CA GLY A 584 1.86 14.90 29.19
C GLY A 584 2.47 16.08 28.47
N TRP A 585 1.84 16.53 27.39
CA TRP A 585 2.33 17.69 26.64
C TRP A 585 1.70 19.01 27.11
N GLU A 586 0.56 18.98 27.81
CA GLU A 586 0.03 20.16 28.51
C GLU A 586 0.77 20.47 29.82
N ASP A 587 1.51 19.51 30.37
CA ASP A 587 2.28 19.71 31.60
C ASP A 587 3.40 20.75 31.39
N PRO A 588 3.46 21.83 32.20
CA PRO A 588 4.45 22.89 32.05
C PRO A 588 5.85 22.47 32.54
N GLY A 589 5.99 21.31 33.17
CA GLY A 589 7.25 20.79 33.68
C GLY A 589 8.12 20.11 32.61
N PHE A 590 9.27 19.62 33.04
CA PHE A 590 10.16 18.85 32.19
C PHE A 590 9.53 17.51 31.79
N THR A 591 9.46 17.26 30.49
CA THR A 591 8.85 16.05 29.90
C THR A 591 9.43 14.76 30.48
N TYR A 592 10.75 14.68 30.66
CA TYR A 592 11.39 13.54 31.31
C TYR A 592 10.86 13.28 32.73
N THR A 593 10.72 14.33 33.54
CA THR A 593 10.22 14.24 34.91
C THR A 593 8.76 13.78 34.93
N TRP A 594 7.93 14.33 34.03
CA TRP A 594 6.54 13.90 33.89
C TRP A 594 6.44 12.41 33.51
N VAL A 595 7.20 11.96 32.49
CA VAL A 595 7.21 10.54 32.08
C VAL A 595 7.65 9.65 33.23
N ARG A 596 8.70 10.03 33.97
CA ARG A 596 9.20 9.26 35.11
C ARG A 596 8.13 9.13 36.20
N ASP A 597 7.51 10.26 36.59
CA ASP A 597 6.68 10.34 37.78
C ASP A 597 5.22 9.94 37.54
N GLN A 598 4.69 10.19 36.34
CA GLN A 598 3.30 9.87 35.98
C GLN A 598 3.18 8.53 35.25
N ILE A 599 4.20 8.14 34.48
CA ILE A 599 4.14 6.95 33.65
C ILE A 599 4.90 5.78 34.28
N LEU A 600 6.20 5.94 34.49
CA LEU A 600 7.09 4.84 34.88
C LEU A 600 6.92 4.42 36.34
N HIS A 601 7.08 5.34 37.29
CA HIS A 601 7.13 5.01 38.72
C HIS A 601 5.84 4.39 39.28
N PRO A 602 4.63 4.92 38.99
CA PRO A 602 3.40 4.35 39.53
C PRO A 602 3.18 2.90 39.09
N ARG A 603 3.40 2.61 37.80
CA ARG A 603 3.23 1.26 37.22
C ARG A 603 4.33 0.30 37.71
N LYS A 604 5.58 0.75 37.79
CA LYS A 604 6.67 -0.06 38.34
C LYS A 604 6.41 -0.43 39.81
N HIS A 605 5.99 0.55 40.61
CA HIS A 605 5.68 0.33 42.02
C HIS A 605 4.49 -0.63 42.20
N PHE A 606 3.47 -0.52 41.35
CA PHE A 606 2.34 -1.45 41.32
C PHE A 606 2.80 -2.90 41.14
N TYR A 607 3.52 -3.20 40.04
CA TYR A 607 3.97 -4.56 39.75
C TYR A 607 5.00 -5.09 40.77
N GLN A 608 5.84 -4.22 41.33
CA GLN A 608 6.82 -4.60 42.36
C GLN A 608 6.18 -5.05 43.67
N LYS A 609 4.92 -4.72 43.94
CA LYS A 609 4.19 -5.20 45.13
C LYS A 609 3.62 -6.61 44.96
N ILE A 610 3.42 -7.06 43.72
CA ILE A 610 2.79 -8.35 43.45
C ILE A 610 3.73 -9.48 43.85
N ARG A 611 3.20 -10.40 44.66
CA ARG A 611 3.85 -11.65 45.08
C ARG A 611 2.92 -12.78 44.69
N LEU A 612 3.47 -13.78 44.00
CA LEU A 612 2.73 -14.92 43.48
C LEU A 612 2.95 -16.12 44.39
N GLU A 613 1.92 -16.49 45.15
CA GLU A 613 1.90 -17.67 46.00
C GLU A 613 1.95 -18.96 45.16
N ALA A 614 2.28 -20.09 45.78
CA ALA A 614 2.42 -21.37 45.08
C ALA A 614 1.15 -21.76 44.28
N HIS A 615 -0.03 -21.50 44.82
CA HIS A 615 -1.30 -21.78 44.15
C HIS A 615 -1.59 -20.84 42.98
N GLU A 616 -1.21 -19.55 43.09
CA GLU A 616 -1.33 -18.56 42.02
C GLU A 616 -0.36 -18.86 40.87
N GLN A 617 0.86 -19.30 41.20
CA GLN A 617 1.83 -19.78 40.23
C GLN A 617 1.26 -20.95 39.41
N LEU A 618 0.63 -21.94 40.07
CA LEU A 618 0.00 -23.07 39.40
C LEU A 618 -1.18 -22.63 38.52
N LEU A 619 -2.01 -21.72 39.01
CA LEU A 619 -3.14 -21.18 38.25
C LEU A 619 -2.68 -20.47 36.97
N LEU A 620 -1.65 -19.63 37.06
CA LEU A 620 -1.07 -18.96 35.90
C LEU A 620 -0.44 -19.94 34.90
N ILE A 621 0.20 -21.01 35.39
CA ILE A 621 0.78 -22.03 34.50
C ILE A 621 -0.30 -22.83 33.78
N GLN A 622 -1.39 -23.18 34.47
CA GLN A 622 -2.54 -23.84 33.85
C GLN A 622 -3.15 -22.94 32.78
N ALA A 623 -3.45 -21.68 33.11
CA ALA A 623 -4.01 -20.72 32.15
C ALA A 623 -3.07 -20.43 30.97
N TYR A 624 -1.75 -20.43 31.18
CA TYR A 624 -0.80 -20.24 30.08
C TYR A 624 -0.71 -21.49 29.19
N ALA A 625 -0.70 -22.68 29.78
CA ALA A 625 -0.66 -23.95 29.05
C ALA A 625 -1.88 -24.11 28.12
N GLU A 626 -3.06 -23.61 28.52
CA GLU A 626 -4.26 -23.59 27.66
C GLU A 626 -4.08 -22.75 26.39
N LYS A 627 -3.18 -21.75 26.40
CA LYS A 627 -2.87 -20.91 25.23
C LYS A 627 -1.73 -21.46 24.36
N LEU A 628 -1.06 -22.54 24.79
CA LEU A 628 0.08 -23.11 24.08
C LEU A 628 -0.34 -24.32 23.21
N PRO A 629 0.41 -24.61 22.13
CA PRO A 629 0.28 -25.89 21.43
C PRO A 629 0.40 -27.07 22.40
N LEU A 630 -0.40 -28.12 22.21
CA LEU A 630 -0.57 -29.23 23.15
C LEU A 630 0.77 -29.82 23.67
N LEU A 631 1.76 -29.99 22.78
CA LEU A 631 3.08 -30.50 23.16
C LEU A 631 3.82 -29.54 24.09
N GLN A 632 3.85 -28.24 23.77
CA GLN A 632 4.48 -27.21 24.59
C GLN A 632 3.77 -27.03 25.93
N ALA A 633 2.43 -27.12 25.92
CA ALA A 633 1.60 -27.08 27.12
C ALA A 633 1.96 -28.22 28.09
N HIS A 634 2.03 -29.45 27.58
CA HIS A 634 2.38 -30.62 28.38
C HIS A 634 3.82 -30.57 28.91
N GLU A 635 4.78 -30.13 28.08
CA GLU A 635 6.17 -29.93 28.51
C GLU A 635 6.27 -28.89 29.63
N LEU A 636 5.61 -27.74 29.47
CA LEU A 636 5.59 -26.68 30.47
C LEU A 636 5.01 -27.19 31.81
N GLN A 637 3.84 -27.85 31.76
CA GLN A 637 3.18 -28.37 32.96
C GLN A 637 4.03 -29.44 33.67
N ARG A 638 4.75 -30.28 32.92
CA ARG A 638 5.62 -31.33 33.50
C ARG A 638 6.87 -30.75 34.15
N GLN A 639 7.47 -29.72 33.55
CA GLN A 639 8.72 -29.13 34.02
C GLN A 639 8.51 -28.10 35.12
N PHE A 640 7.34 -27.46 35.17
CA PHE A 640 7.07 -26.41 36.13
C PHE A 640 6.84 -26.97 37.53
N VAL A 641 7.71 -26.60 38.46
CA VAL A 641 7.53 -26.84 39.90
C VAL A 641 7.24 -25.50 40.59
N PRO A 642 6.08 -25.33 41.25
CA PRO A 642 5.78 -24.11 41.99
C PRO A 642 6.78 -23.93 43.13
N SER A 643 7.11 -22.68 43.45
CA SER A 643 7.92 -22.40 44.63
C SER A 643 7.03 -22.23 45.84
N ASP A 644 7.41 -22.86 46.95
CA ASP A 644 6.76 -22.66 48.26
C ASP A 644 6.92 -21.23 48.79
N LYS A 645 7.93 -20.49 48.29
CA LYS A 645 8.11 -19.07 48.60
C LYS A 645 7.37 -18.21 47.57
N PRO A 646 6.71 -17.12 48.01
CA PRO A 646 6.07 -16.19 47.09
C PRO A 646 7.10 -15.61 46.11
N LEU A 647 6.81 -15.69 44.81
CA LEU A 647 7.70 -15.19 43.77
C LEU A 647 7.32 -13.78 43.35
N THR A 648 8.31 -12.96 43.00
CA THR A 648 8.04 -11.74 42.23
C THR A 648 7.66 -12.10 40.79
N ILE A 649 6.99 -11.20 40.07
CA ILE A 649 6.64 -11.44 38.66
C ILE A 649 7.89 -11.74 37.83
N GLY A 650 8.98 -10.97 38.00
CA GLY A 650 10.24 -11.22 37.29
C GLY A 650 10.89 -12.56 37.63
N ALA A 651 10.77 -13.05 38.87
CA ALA A 651 11.24 -14.38 39.25
C ALA A 651 10.38 -15.50 38.65
N PHE A 652 9.06 -15.31 38.63
CA PHE A 652 8.13 -16.23 37.96
C PHE A 652 8.36 -16.26 36.45
N ARG A 653 8.57 -15.10 35.82
CA ARG A 653 8.86 -14.95 34.39
C ARG A 653 10.04 -15.80 33.92
N LYS A 654 11.10 -15.91 34.73
CA LYS A 654 12.30 -16.72 34.44
C LYS A 654 12.01 -18.22 34.36
N LYS A 655 10.86 -18.67 34.87
CA LYS A 655 10.37 -20.05 34.74
C LYS A 655 9.51 -20.29 33.50
N LEU A 656 9.28 -19.25 32.67
CA LEU A 656 8.45 -19.31 31.47
C LEU A 656 9.28 -19.09 30.20
N PRO A 657 8.83 -19.58 29.02
CA PRO A 657 9.45 -19.29 27.73
C PRO A 657 9.67 -17.78 27.48
N HIS A 658 10.82 -17.40 26.92
CA HIS A 658 11.20 -16.00 26.69
C HIS A 658 10.58 -15.37 25.42
N THR A 659 9.26 -15.49 25.26
CA THR A 659 8.54 -15.02 24.05
C THR A 659 7.68 -13.77 24.31
N PRO A 660 7.32 -12.98 23.27
CA PRO A 660 6.33 -11.90 23.37
C PRO A 660 4.97 -12.37 23.91
N GLN A 661 4.55 -13.59 23.54
CA GLN A 661 3.28 -14.19 23.97
C GLN A 661 3.24 -14.40 25.48
N THR A 662 4.38 -14.76 26.10
CA THR A 662 4.48 -14.85 27.56
C THR A 662 4.29 -13.48 28.21
N ASP A 663 4.87 -12.42 27.66
CA ASP A 663 4.77 -11.07 28.25
C ASP A 663 3.35 -10.51 28.11
N ALA A 664 2.74 -10.70 26.93
CA ALA A 664 1.33 -10.40 26.69
C ALA A 664 0.41 -11.16 27.66
N PHE A 665 0.66 -12.46 27.86
CA PHE A 665 -0.10 -13.27 28.82
C PHE A 665 0.01 -12.72 30.24
N LEU A 666 1.22 -12.39 30.72
CA LEU A 666 1.41 -11.84 32.06
C LEU A 666 0.74 -10.47 32.21
N TYR A 667 0.78 -9.63 31.18
CA TYR A 667 0.08 -8.35 31.14
C TYR A 667 -1.44 -8.51 31.25
N GLU A 668 -2.01 -9.45 30.50
CA GLU A 668 -3.45 -9.72 30.50
C GLU A 668 -3.95 -10.34 31.81
N MET A 669 -3.14 -11.19 32.44
CA MET A 669 -3.55 -11.95 33.61
C MET A 669 -3.33 -11.23 34.93
N LEU A 670 -2.35 -10.31 35.01
CA LEU A 670 -1.95 -9.69 36.28
C LEU A 670 -2.58 -8.30 36.50
N PRO A 671 -2.96 -7.96 37.75
CA PRO A 671 -2.92 -8.81 38.94
C PRO A 671 -4.00 -9.90 38.92
N LEU A 672 -3.80 -10.95 39.71
CA LEU A 672 -4.89 -11.88 40.02
C LEU A 672 -5.87 -11.21 40.98
N ILE A 673 -7.16 -11.35 40.69
CA ILE A 673 -8.24 -10.75 41.48
C ILE A 673 -8.80 -11.82 42.40
N THR A 674 -8.74 -11.56 43.70
CA THR A 674 -9.27 -12.47 44.72
C THR A 674 -10.79 -12.44 44.75
N PRO A 675 -11.46 -13.50 45.25
CA PRO A 675 -12.92 -13.54 45.35
C PRO A 675 -13.52 -12.36 46.12
N SER A 676 -12.88 -11.91 47.20
CA SER A 676 -13.36 -10.76 47.98
C SER A 676 -13.24 -9.43 47.23
N GLN A 677 -12.18 -9.25 46.44
CA GLN A 677 -12.03 -8.08 45.57
C GLN A 677 -13.06 -8.09 44.43
N ALA A 678 -13.31 -9.26 43.85
CA ALA A 678 -14.34 -9.47 42.84
C ALA A 678 -15.74 -9.13 43.38
N GLU A 679 -16.10 -9.65 44.55
CA GLU A 679 -17.37 -9.36 45.23
C GLU A 679 -17.56 -7.86 45.49
N ALA A 680 -16.51 -7.17 45.95
CA ALA A 680 -16.55 -5.73 46.20
C ALA A 680 -16.80 -4.92 44.90
N LEU A 681 -16.18 -5.31 43.79
CA LEU A 681 -16.42 -4.69 42.48
C LEU A 681 -17.84 -4.94 41.97
N ILE A 682 -18.32 -6.17 42.10
CA ILE A 682 -19.66 -6.57 41.66
C ILE A 682 -20.73 -5.80 42.43
N GLN A 683 -20.57 -5.63 43.74
CA GLN A 683 -21.47 -4.81 44.55
C GLN A 683 -21.49 -3.34 44.08
N LYS A 684 -20.33 -2.77 43.71
CA LYS A 684 -20.25 -1.39 43.19
C LYS A 684 -20.90 -1.21 41.83
N LEU A 685 -21.01 -2.28 41.05
CA LEU A 685 -21.64 -2.30 39.73
C LEU A 685 -23.12 -2.71 39.77
N ASP A 686 -23.67 -2.98 40.96
CA ASP A 686 -25.04 -3.49 41.18
C ASP A 686 -25.32 -4.77 40.37
N LEU A 687 -24.33 -5.66 40.27
CA LEU A 687 -24.44 -6.92 39.54
C LEU A 687 -24.87 -8.07 40.47
N LYS A 688 -25.70 -8.99 39.97
CA LYS A 688 -26.10 -10.20 40.70
C LYS A 688 -25.21 -11.37 40.32
N ILE A 689 -24.51 -11.96 41.29
CA ILE A 689 -23.60 -13.08 41.04
C ILE A 689 -24.34 -14.42 40.99
N LEU A 690 -23.97 -15.27 40.03
CA LEU A 690 -24.23 -16.70 39.99
C LEU A 690 -22.90 -17.45 40.17
N ALA A 691 -22.72 -18.17 41.29
CA ALA A 691 -21.63 -19.13 41.64
C ALA A 691 -20.36 -18.61 42.41
N PRO A 692 -19.69 -19.49 43.19
CA PRO A 692 -18.47 -19.15 43.94
C PRO A 692 -17.23 -18.93 43.05
N TYR A 693 -16.47 -17.88 43.34
CA TYR A 693 -15.29 -17.47 42.57
C TYR A 693 -13.98 -18.08 43.09
N ARG A 694 -13.07 -18.41 42.16
CA ARG A 694 -11.65 -18.64 42.42
C ARG A 694 -10.85 -17.38 42.02
N PRO A 695 -9.61 -17.19 42.49
CA PRO A 695 -8.75 -16.16 41.95
C PRO A 695 -8.69 -16.25 40.43
N ILE A 696 -8.93 -15.14 39.76
CA ILE A 696 -9.09 -15.10 38.30
C ILE A 696 -8.22 -13.97 37.75
N GLY A 697 -7.68 -14.17 36.54
CA GLY A 697 -6.86 -13.15 35.91
C GLY A 697 -7.66 -11.89 35.59
N ARG A 698 -6.97 -10.74 35.52
CA ARG A 698 -7.58 -9.43 35.23
C ARG A 698 -8.49 -9.46 34.01
N ARG A 699 -8.01 -9.95 32.87
CA ARG A 699 -8.80 -10.06 31.63
C ARG A 699 -9.96 -11.07 31.77
N PRO A 700 -9.74 -12.33 32.17
CA PRO A 700 -10.86 -13.27 32.34
C PRO A 700 -11.93 -12.77 33.32
N PHE A 701 -11.54 -12.00 34.35
CA PHE A 701 -12.50 -11.36 35.25
C PHE A 701 -13.31 -10.26 34.55
N HIS A 702 -12.64 -9.43 33.75
CA HIS A 702 -13.30 -8.43 32.92
C HIS A 702 -14.32 -9.09 31.98
N ASP A 703 -13.90 -10.10 31.21
CA ASP A 703 -14.75 -10.83 30.27
C ASP A 703 -15.96 -11.48 30.98
N LEU A 704 -15.73 -12.03 32.18
CA LEU A 704 -16.79 -12.62 33.00
C LEU A 704 -17.82 -11.58 33.46
N LEU A 705 -17.38 -10.39 33.90
CA LEU A 705 -18.29 -9.32 34.29
C LEU A 705 -19.11 -8.78 33.11
N ILE A 706 -18.49 -8.67 31.92
CA ILE A 706 -19.18 -8.27 30.70
C ILE A 706 -20.24 -9.32 30.31
N SER A 707 -19.89 -10.61 30.36
CA SER A 707 -20.85 -11.67 30.02
C SER A 707 -22.02 -11.81 31.01
N ALA A 708 -21.82 -11.36 32.26
CA ALA A 708 -22.85 -11.32 33.29
C ALA A 708 -23.77 -10.08 33.22
N TYR A 709 -23.45 -9.09 32.39
CA TYR A 709 -24.19 -7.83 32.30
C TYR A 709 -25.39 -7.95 31.36
N PRO A 710 -26.61 -7.50 31.74
CA PRO A 710 -27.74 -7.47 30.83
C PRO A 710 -27.49 -6.53 29.64
N SER A 711 -27.82 -6.99 28.43
CA SER A 711 -27.57 -6.36 27.12
C SER A 711 -28.31 -5.03 26.85
N HIS A 712 -28.73 -4.27 27.87
CA HIS A 712 -29.66 -3.14 27.73
C HIS A 712 -29.14 -1.80 28.28
N GLN A 713 -27.88 -1.67 28.69
CA GLN A 713 -27.33 -0.39 29.15
C GLN A 713 -26.34 0.23 28.15
N SER A 714 -26.60 1.52 27.88
CA SER A 714 -26.01 2.40 26.85
C SER A 714 -24.51 2.67 26.92
N THR A 715 -23.86 2.26 28.00
CA THR A 715 -22.57 2.80 28.39
C THR A 715 -21.43 1.90 27.96
N ASP A 716 -20.27 2.50 27.65
CA ASP A 716 -18.99 1.79 27.47
C ASP A 716 -18.56 1.11 28.77
N LEU A 717 -19.22 -0.01 29.07
CA LEU A 717 -19.06 -0.79 30.28
C LEU A 717 -17.62 -1.29 30.40
N HIS A 718 -16.97 -1.58 29.27
CA HIS A 718 -15.57 -1.97 29.25
C HIS A 718 -14.68 -0.87 29.83
N THR A 719 -14.85 0.39 29.38
CA THR A 719 -14.11 1.55 29.91
C THR A 719 -14.50 1.86 31.35
N GLN A 720 -15.78 1.80 31.72
CA GLN A 720 -16.20 2.04 33.10
C GLN A 720 -15.59 1.02 34.06
N LEU A 721 -15.67 -0.27 33.72
CA LEU A 721 -15.09 -1.35 34.51
C LEU A 721 -13.57 -1.21 34.62
N ALA A 722 -12.88 -0.93 33.52
CA ALA A 722 -11.44 -0.70 33.55
C ALA A 722 -11.05 0.49 34.46
N THR A 723 -11.85 1.57 34.44
CA THR A 723 -11.64 2.76 35.31
C THR A 723 -11.85 2.39 36.78
N LEU A 724 -12.91 1.63 37.06
CA LEU A 724 -13.22 1.19 38.41
C LEU A 724 -12.10 0.28 38.96
N MET A 725 -11.64 -0.68 38.17
CA MET A 725 -10.53 -1.57 38.56
C MET A 725 -9.25 -0.80 38.85
N GLU A 726 -8.93 0.24 38.07
CA GLU A 726 -7.79 1.12 38.30
C GLU A 726 -7.93 1.90 39.62
N ASN A 727 -9.10 2.51 39.87
CA ASN A 727 -9.40 3.26 41.09
C ASN A 727 -9.32 2.39 42.35
N GLU A 728 -9.70 1.12 42.26
CA GLU A 728 -9.61 0.15 43.35
C GLU A 728 -8.22 -0.49 43.49
N THR A 729 -7.23 -0.07 42.70
CA THR A 729 -5.88 -0.67 42.63
C THR A 729 -5.89 -2.16 42.28
N LEU A 730 -6.93 -2.61 41.57
CA LEU A 730 -7.11 -3.97 41.04
C LEU A 730 -6.63 -4.09 39.59
N ALA A 731 -6.24 -2.98 38.98
CA ALA A 731 -5.52 -2.91 37.73
C ALA A 731 -4.33 -1.94 37.87
N PRO A 732 -3.24 -2.17 37.11
CA PRO A 732 -2.20 -1.16 36.96
C PRO A 732 -2.79 0.10 36.33
N PRO A 733 -2.16 1.28 36.54
CA PRO A 733 -2.53 2.46 35.79
C PRO A 733 -2.52 2.21 34.28
N ARG A 734 -3.53 2.71 33.56
CA ARG A 734 -3.72 2.44 32.12
C ARG A 734 -2.47 2.71 31.29
N PRO A 735 -2.20 1.96 30.23
CA PRO A 735 -1.08 2.28 29.34
C PRO A 735 -1.29 3.67 28.71
N LEU A 736 -0.19 4.38 28.40
CA LEU A 736 -0.27 5.66 27.71
C LEU A 736 -0.49 5.38 26.22
N LEU A 737 -1.73 5.49 25.77
CA LEU A 737 -2.09 5.44 24.35
C LEU A 737 -1.69 6.75 23.69
N PHE A 738 -0.96 6.67 22.58
CA PHE A 738 -0.51 7.87 21.86
C PHE A 738 -0.81 7.83 20.36
N ALA A 739 -1.09 6.66 19.78
CA ALA A 739 -1.32 6.55 18.35
C ALA A 739 -2.26 5.40 17.97
N ASP A 740 -2.95 5.56 16.84
CA ASP A 740 -3.69 4.54 16.11
C ASP A 740 -2.72 3.79 15.18
N THR A 741 -2.65 2.46 15.27
CA THR A 741 -1.74 1.65 14.43
C THR A 741 -2.30 1.39 13.03
N ASN A 742 -3.49 1.91 12.71
CA ASN A 742 -4.34 1.57 11.57
C ASN A 742 -4.89 0.12 11.62
N TRP A 743 -4.25 -0.79 12.33
CA TRP A 743 -4.69 -2.18 12.46
C TRP A 743 -6.00 -2.29 13.23
N ALA A 744 -6.81 -3.27 12.86
CA ALA A 744 -8.05 -3.55 13.58
C ALA A 744 -7.76 -3.84 15.07
N LYS A 745 -8.50 -3.17 15.97
CA LYS A 745 -8.46 -3.31 17.43
C LYS A 745 -7.21 -2.80 18.15
N PHE A 746 -6.17 -2.33 17.45
CA PHE A 746 -4.89 -1.99 18.09
C PHE A 746 -4.52 -0.51 18.00
N TYR A 747 -3.91 -0.04 19.09
CA TYR A 747 -3.36 1.29 19.28
C TYR A 747 -1.93 1.14 19.81
N PHE A 748 -1.04 2.04 19.43
CA PHE A 748 0.29 2.08 20.04
C PHE A 748 0.20 2.71 21.42
N SER A 749 0.88 2.06 22.36
CA SER A 749 0.94 2.52 23.74
C SER A 749 2.32 2.33 24.36
N PHE A 750 2.63 3.20 25.31
CA PHE A 750 3.76 3.03 26.21
C PHE A 750 3.27 2.44 27.52
N LEU A 751 3.85 1.31 27.92
CA LEU A 751 3.51 0.66 29.17
C LEU A 751 4.71 0.05 29.85
N VAL A 752 4.59 -0.17 31.17
CA VAL A 752 5.62 -0.84 31.95
C VAL A 752 5.34 -2.33 31.90
N ASN A 753 6.21 -3.10 31.26
CA ASN A 753 6.04 -4.54 31.15
C ASN A 753 6.14 -5.17 32.56
N PRO A 754 5.14 -5.94 33.00
CA PRO A 754 5.09 -6.50 34.35
C PRO A 754 6.27 -7.44 34.65
N ALA A 755 6.84 -8.06 33.62
CA ALA A 755 7.94 -9.00 33.75
C ALA A 755 9.31 -8.31 33.84
N THR A 756 9.56 -7.29 33.02
CA THR A 756 10.85 -6.60 32.92
C THR A 756 10.93 -5.36 33.81
N LEU A 757 9.79 -4.78 34.18
CA LEU A 757 9.64 -3.49 34.86
C LEU A 757 10.24 -2.31 34.07
N ASN A 758 10.41 -2.47 32.77
CA ASN A 758 10.90 -1.44 31.85
C ASN A 758 9.72 -0.82 31.09
N LEU A 759 9.88 0.45 30.71
CA LEU A 759 8.97 1.09 29.76
C LEU A 759 9.25 0.52 28.37
N GLU A 760 8.21 0.07 27.70
CA GLU A 760 8.29 -0.57 26.40
C GLU A 760 7.20 -0.02 25.46
N LEU A 761 7.43 -0.12 24.15
CA LEU A 761 6.43 0.15 23.13
C LEU A 761 5.58 -1.10 22.90
N TRP A 762 4.26 -0.95 23.02
CA TRP A 762 3.30 -2.04 22.91
C TRP A 762 2.20 -1.67 21.90
N ARG A 763 1.55 -2.70 21.37
CA ARG A 763 0.22 -2.55 20.78
C ARG A 763 -0.80 -3.03 21.80
N THR A 764 -1.82 -2.23 22.06
CA THR A 764 -2.89 -2.55 23.00
C THR A 764 -4.24 -2.24 22.40
N ASP A 765 -5.29 -2.81 22.97
CA ASP A 765 -6.64 -2.29 22.73
C ASP A 765 -6.81 -0.88 23.32
N LYS A 766 -7.94 -0.24 22.97
CA LYS A 766 -8.25 1.13 23.38
C LYS A 766 -8.38 1.34 24.89
N ILE A 767 -8.66 0.29 25.66
CA ILE A 767 -8.76 0.38 27.13
C ILE A 767 -7.50 -0.16 27.82
N GLY A 768 -6.53 -0.69 27.08
CA GLY A 768 -5.31 -1.26 27.63
C GLY A 768 -5.48 -2.55 28.41
N LEU A 769 -6.54 -3.32 28.18
CA LEU A 769 -6.76 -4.61 28.83
C LEU A 769 -5.92 -5.72 28.19
N THR A 770 -5.78 -5.69 26.87
CA THR A 770 -5.01 -6.66 26.09
C THR A 770 -3.91 -5.96 25.32
N GLY A 771 -2.85 -6.70 25.01
CA GLY A 771 -1.77 -6.15 24.22
C GLY A 771 -0.56 -7.05 24.15
N ALA A 772 0.34 -6.70 23.24
CA ALA A 772 1.60 -7.38 23.03
C ALA A 772 2.74 -6.37 22.88
N PRO A 773 3.95 -6.70 23.36
CA PRO A 773 5.12 -5.86 23.12
C PRO A 773 5.47 -5.85 21.62
N MET A 774 5.86 -4.69 21.10
CA MET A 774 6.36 -4.52 19.73
C MET A 774 7.83 -4.95 19.64
N ARG A 775 8.14 -6.22 19.95
CA ARG A 775 9.52 -6.72 19.98
C ARG A 775 10.19 -6.68 18.61
N GLU A 776 9.41 -6.81 17.54
CA GLU A 776 9.89 -6.68 16.18
C GLU A 776 10.47 -5.29 15.94
N TRP A 777 10.06 -4.27 16.69
CA TRP A 777 10.55 -2.89 16.58
C TRP A 777 11.59 -2.53 17.63
N GLU A 778 12.00 -3.47 18.49
CA GLU A 778 12.94 -3.19 19.59
C GLU A 778 14.23 -2.55 19.07
N HIS A 779 14.72 -2.99 17.92
CA HIS A 779 15.93 -2.47 17.29
C HIS A 779 15.81 -1.02 16.77
N PHE A 780 14.58 -0.54 16.49
CA PHE A 780 14.30 0.85 16.13
C PHE A 780 14.11 1.77 17.34
N VAL A 781 13.96 1.21 18.54
CA VAL A 781 13.70 1.97 19.77
C VAL A 781 14.75 1.76 20.86
N ASN A 782 15.83 1.01 20.59
CA ASN A 782 16.92 0.74 21.55
C ASN A 782 18.28 1.34 21.11
N GLY A 783 18.27 2.20 20.09
CA GLY A 783 19.47 2.83 19.55
C GLY A 783 20.38 1.94 18.70
N THR A 784 20.02 0.67 18.46
CA THR A 784 20.86 -0.22 17.63
C THR A 784 20.83 0.13 16.15
N VAL A 785 19.67 0.52 15.62
CA VAL A 785 19.51 1.02 14.24
C VAL A 785 19.35 2.54 14.26
N LYS A 786 20.15 3.23 13.43
CA LYS A 786 20.14 4.71 13.29
C LYS A 786 19.15 5.17 12.24
N GLU A 787 17.89 4.80 12.42
CA GLU A 787 16.78 5.23 11.57
C GLU A 787 15.88 6.19 12.35
N ASN A 788 15.31 7.15 11.63
CA ASN A 788 14.53 8.23 12.24
C ASN A 788 13.06 7.85 12.35
N TRP A 789 12.46 8.34 13.43
CA TRP A 789 11.02 8.50 13.56
C TRP A 789 10.66 9.91 13.18
N SER A 790 9.54 10.11 12.47
CA SER A 790 9.13 11.45 12.03
C SER A 790 7.69 11.78 12.40
N VAL A 791 7.41 13.07 12.60
CA VAL A 791 6.07 13.63 12.85
C VAL A 791 5.78 14.77 11.89
N PHE A 792 4.64 14.69 11.19
CA PHE A 792 4.15 15.74 10.28
C PHE A 792 3.28 16.72 11.06
N PHE A 793 3.91 17.73 11.65
CA PHE A 793 3.34 18.43 12.80
C PHE A 793 2.34 19.56 12.49
N ARG A 794 1.98 19.73 11.21
CA ARG A 794 0.98 20.71 10.77
C ARG A 794 -0.16 20.03 10.01
N PRO A 795 -1.23 19.62 10.70
CA PRO A 795 -2.36 18.91 10.09
C PRO A 795 -3.00 19.59 8.88
N TYR A 796 -3.07 20.92 8.90
CA TYR A 796 -3.62 21.71 7.79
C TYR A 796 -2.83 21.57 6.48
N GLU A 797 -1.62 20.98 6.50
CA GLU A 797 -0.83 20.75 5.30
C GLU A 797 -1.27 19.53 4.50
N TYR A 798 -2.11 18.68 5.09
CA TYR A 798 -2.71 17.48 4.50
C TYR A 798 -4.23 17.46 4.75
N GLN A 799 -4.84 18.62 4.53
CA GLN A 799 -6.28 18.83 4.45
C GLN A 799 -6.61 19.37 3.05
N ALA A 800 -7.74 18.92 2.50
CA ALA A 800 -8.21 19.24 1.14
C ALA A 800 -8.84 20.63 1.01
#